data_AF-D1LXE3-F1
#
_entry.id   AF-D1LXE3-F1
#
_cell.length_a   1.000
_cell.length_b   1.000
_cell.length_c   1.000
_cell.angle_alpha   90.00
_cell.angle_beta   90.00
_cell.angle_gamma   90.00
#
_symmetry.space_group_name_H-M   'P 1'
#
loop_
_entity.id
_entity.type
_entity.pdbx_description
1 polymer ?
#
loop_
_entity_poly.entity_id
_entity_poly.type
_entity_poly.pdbx_seq_one_letter_code
_entity_poly.pdbx_strand_id
1 'polypeptide(L)'
;SRLLTNNKLSKVKGSMFVGVRNLKTIMLRSNQISCINNETFSGLTKVRLLSLYDNQIRTVMPGSFDNLKELSTLNLLSNPFNCNCHLGWLADWLKSRTIVTGNPRCQAPSHLREIPIQDLKKYDFSCDSNNDNSCLPSLACPRNCACYGTVVRCSNKQLTNPPYNIPNETTELYLDVNKLKSIPDLSRLKNLHTIDLSNNDITTITNTTFANLPKLATLILSYNHIGCIPPGTFRGLHSLRILSLHGNDISTLPSGAFDELESLSHIALGANPLYCDCSLRWLSDWVKSGFKEPGIARCSGPYNLQEKLLLTAPTRKFECNEIPDLSILAKCNPCLAEPCLNDGECHNGEYAGYICKCASGFKGQNCEEEINECDNEPCKNGATCYKQKKDFSCECPIGFVGDFCEDNINDCLLNNCMNNATCIDAVNNYTCQCSPGFTGVFCETDINFCELFINPCKNGGTCVDLVNEYRCDCPEGYVDVHCSSTNQNCKDVKCQNGGTCVDDEKEDYTCKCPSGFNGPHCEYSPRVFSQHTSPCQYQDCKNNGQCYYNNVTGNYGCNCLPGFHGDKCEMIISVTFTQKDSYVQYHKLENKPKANITMVFATRQENGILFYNGLMDHIAVELFYGRVRVSYDVGNYPVSTMFSYEKINDGNFHSLEILAVKQNITMRVDDGNPNTATNKGDNEYLNVETPLYIGGLPEEVIKGPAVRLVHVRNGTSFNGCMRTVLLNGEYLDYTKSEEMQGIAPGCPTYDKPDPCIMHMCKQGFCRALDTYSYVCDCLDGWMGAKCDNPTTCVGQHYREVIEDEDGCKSRRLIENMRCAGECGNSCCRPQRVRRRKVTLQCEDGTSRSKQIDVTKTCACQWCGDLT
;
A
#
# COMPACT_ATOMS: atom_id res chain seq x y z
N SER A 1 30.37 -20.38 40.04
CA SER A 1 30.92 -19.58 38.91
C SER A 1 31.68 -20.51 37.98
N ARG A 2 31.94 -20.12 36.72
CA ARG A 2 33.00 -20.72 35.91
C ARG A 2 33.96 -19.61 35.48
N LEU A 3 35.25 -19.88 35.63
CA LEU A 3 36.34 -18.97 35.28
C LEU A 3 36.95 -19.49 33.98
N LEU A 4 36.77 -18.75 32.89
CA LEU A 4 37.39 -19.00 31.58
C LEU A 4 38.45 -17.91 31.28
N THR A 5 38.92 -17.24 32.34
CA THR A 5 39.95 -16.20 32.29
C THR A 5 41.28 -16.75 31.75
N ASN A 6 42.03 -15.94 31.00
CA ASN A 6 43.38 -16.25 30.52
C ASN A 6 43.46 -17.51 29.65
N ASN A 7 42.63 -17.56 28.60
CA ASN A 7 42.49 -18.66 27.66
C ASN A 7 42.64 -18.18 26.20
N LYS A 8 42.60 -19.10 25.23
CA LYS A 8 42.70 -18.80 23.78
C LYS A 8 41.34 -18.82 23.07
N LEU A 9 40.26 -18.42 23.73
CA LEU A 9 38.93 -18.40 23.11
C LEU A 9 38.82 -17.23 22.12
N SER A 10 38.67 -17.54 20.83
CA SER A 10 38.50 -16.53 19.76
C SER A 10 37.04 -16.30 19.36
N LYS A 11 36.16 -17.30 19.56
CA LYS A 11 34.70 -17.23 19.34
C LYS A 11 33.96 -17.97 20.45
N VAL A 12 32.81 -17.44 20.85
CA VAL A 12 31.89 -18.03 21.83
C VAL A 12 30.52 -18.20 21.17
N LYS A 13 29.78 -19.26 21.49
CA LYS A 13 28.45 -19.56 20.93
C LYS A 13 27.49 -20.05 22.02
N GLY A 14 26.19 -19.76 21.89
CA GLY A 14 25.17 -20.20 22.84
C GLY A 14 25.13 -21.73 23.07
N SER A 15 25.50 -22.52 22.07
CA SER A 15 25.64 -23.98 22.18
C SER A 15 26.67 -24.43 23.22
N MET A 16 27.70 -23.62 23.50
CA MET A 16 28.71 -23.88 24.54
C MET A 16 28.14 -23.77 25.97
N PHE A 17 26.93 -23.20 26.12
CA PHE A 17 26.25 -22.99 27.40
C PHE A 17 25.04 -23.91 27.61
N VAL A 18 24.84 -24.90 26.73
CA VAL A 18 23.83 -25.95 26.92
C VAL A 18 24.10 -26.70 28.23
N GLY A 19 23.05 -26.90 29.02
CA GLY A 19 23.12 -27.51 30.36
C GLY A 19 23.50 -26.57 31.51
N VAL A 20 24.04 -25.37 31.27
CA VAL A 20 24.54 -24.47 32.34
C VAL A 20 23.71 -23.17 32.53
N ARG A 21 22.39 -23.24 32.25
CA ARG A 21 21.45 -22.10 32.28
C ARG A 21 21.37 -21.33 33.62
N ASN A 22 21.77 -21.95 34.74
CA ASN A 22 21.73 -21.36 36.09
C ASN A 22 23.01 -20.57 36.48
N LEU A 23 23.91 -20.27 35.54
CA LEU A 23 25.12 -19.49 35.80
C LEU A 23 24.79 -18.04 36.22
N LYS A 24 25.28 -17.62 37.40
CA LYS A 24 25.19 -16.22 37.89
C LYS A 24 26.39 -15.34 37.50
N THR A 25 27.50 -15.94 37.10
CA THR A 25 28.78 -15.25 36.90
C THR A 25 29.58 -15.93 35.79
N ILE A 26 29.98 -15.17 34.78
CA ILE A 26 30.80 -15.60 33.64
C ILE A 26 32.00 -14.65 33.53
N MET A 27 33.21 -15.23 33.50
CA MET A 27 34.45 -14.47 33.33
C MET A 27 35.23 -15.03 32.14
N LEU A 28 35.24 -14.26 31.05
CA LEU A 28 35.92 -14.52 29.77
C LEU A 28 37.10 -13.54 29.60
N ARG A 29 37.65 -13.05 30.70
CA ARG A 29 38.73 -12.05 30.72
C ARG A 29 40.02 -12.58 30.08
N SER A 30 40.83 -11.75 29.44
CA SER A 30 42.14 -12.12 28.88
C SER A 30 42.00 -13.30 27.91
N ASN A 31 41.26 -13.06 26.83
CA ASN A 31 41.00 -14.02 25.76
C ASN A 31 41.18 -13.34 24.39
N GLN A 32 40.83 -14.02 23.30
CA GLN A 32 41.02 -13.55 21.92
C GLN A 32 39.69 -13.27 21.21
N ILE A 33 38.61 -13.01 21.96
CA ILE A 33 37.26 -12.84 21.40
C ILE A 33 37.23 -11.57 20.54
N SER A 34 36.96 -11.72 19.24
CA SER A 34 36.95 -10.60 18.29
C SER A 34 35.62 -9.85 18.22
N CYS A 35 34.50 -10.52 18.55
CA CYS A 35 33.17 -9.93 18.72
C CYS A 35 32.14 -10.90 19.31
N ILE A 36 30.92 -10.40 19.48
CA ILE A 36 29.80 -11.05 20.15
C ILE A 36 28.55 -10.89 19.28
N ASN A 37 27.74 -11.96 19.17
CA ASN A 37 26.47 -11.97 18.45
C ASN A 37 25.26 -12.22 19.40
N ASN A 38 24.05 -11.96 18.89
CA ASN A 38 22.77 -12.20 19.60
C ASN A 38 22.61 -13.63 20.15
N GLU A 39 23.19 -14.64 19.50
CA GLU A 39 23.19 -16.03 19.97
C GLU A 39 24.26 -16.35 21.02
N THR A 40 25.30 -15.53 21.19
CA THR A 40 26.51 -15.86 21.98
C THR A 40 26.14 -16.23 23.41
N PHE A 41 25.20 -15.50 24.02
CA PHE A 41 24.72 -15.73 25.38
C PHE A 41 23.23 -16.12 25.44
N SER A 42 22.71 -16.74 24.37
CA SER A 42 21.32 -17.20 24.33
C SER A 42 20.99 -18.17 25.46
N GLY A 43 19.83 -17.99 26.10
CA GLY A 43 19.34 -18.83 27.20
C GLY A 43 19.99 -18.61 28.58
N LEU A 44 20.91 -17.64 28.75
CA LEU A 44 21.63 -17.36 30.00
C LEU A 44 20.94 -16.33 30.91
N THR A 45 19.65 -16.53 31.20
CA THR A 45 18.79 -15.53 31.89
C THR A 45 19.18 -15.20 33.34
N LYS A 46 20.06 -16.00 33.97
CA LYS A 46 20.47 -15.85 35.39
C LYS A 46 21.82 -15.17 35.61
N VAL A 47 22.53 -14.76 34.56
CA VAL A 47 23.86 -14.12 34.69
C VAL A 47 23.70 -12.70 35.22
N ARG A 48 24.41 -12.39 36.31
CA ARG A 48 24.47 -11.06 36.94
C ARG A 48 25.76 -10.30 36.64
N LEU A 49 26.87 -11.03 36.55
CA LEU A 49 28.18 -10.48 36.20
C LEU A 49 28.73 -11.19 34.97
N LEU A 50 28.99 -10.42 33.91
CA LEU A 50 29.72 -10.82 32.72
C LEU A 50 31.00 -9.98 32.63
N SER A 51 32.16 -10.63 32.52
CA SER A 51 33.43 -9.95 32.31
C SER A 51 34.07 -10.40 31.00
N LEU A 52 34.24 -9.43 30.10
CA LEU A 52 34.86 -9.53 28.77
C LEU A 52 36.12 -8.65 28.68
N TYR A 53 36.62 -8.18 29.83
CA TYR A 53 37.83 -7.38 29.97
C TYR A 53 39.02 -8.01 29.24
N ASP A 54 39.84 -7.22 28.55
CA ASP A 54 41.07 -7.69 27.89
C ASP A 54 40.78 -8.78 26.85
N ASN A 55 40.19 -8.35 25.74
CA ASN A 55 39.85 -9.15 24.56
C ASN A 55 40.11 -8.32 23.29
N GLN A 56 39.74 -8.87 22.13
CA GLN A 56 39.92 -8.21 20.83
C GLN A 56 38.60 -7.69 20.26
N ILE A 57 37.60 -7.40 21.11
CA ILE A 57 36.24 -7.04 20.68
C ILE A 57 36.26 -5.71 19.92
N ARG A 58 35.99 -5.77 18.61
CA ARG A 58 35.84 -4.58 17.76
C ARG A 58 34.39 -4.10 17.69
N THR A 59 33.43 -5.02 17.71
CA THR A 59 32.01 -4.71 17.60
C THR A 59 31.14 -5.74 18.33
N VAL A 60 29.87 -5.42 18.55
CA VAL A 60 28.88 -6.23 19.26
C VAL A 60 27.55 -6.07 18.52
N MET A 61 26.87 -7.16 18.18
CA MET A 61 25.59 -7.07 17.47
C MET A 61 24.45 -6.57 18.39
N PRO A 62 23.45 -5.85 17.85
CA PRO A 62 22.20 -5.59 18.55
C PRO A 62 21.61 -6.87 19.16
N GLY A 63 21.08 -6.76 20.38
CA GLY A 63 20.47 -7.89 21.10
C GLY A 63 21.44 -8.88 21.76
N SER A 64 22.76 -8.71 21.62
CA SER A 64 23.80 -9.59 22.23
C SER A 64 23.68 -9.81 23.74
N PHE A 65 22.99 -8.91 24.46
CA PHE A 65 22.85 -8.96 25.91
C PHE A 65 21.39 -9.09 26.39
N ASP A 66 20.40 -9.08 25.51
CA ASP A 66 18.98 -8.99 25.92
C ASP A 66 18.43 -10.27 26.57
N ASN A 67 19.11 -11.40 26.32
CA ASN A 67 18.88 -12.65 27.04
C ASN A 67 19.33 -12.60 28.52
N LEU A 68 20.20 -11.66 28.90
CA LEU A 68 20.84 -11.58 30.23
C LEU A 68 19.99 -10.77 31.23
N LYS A 69 18.75 -11.22 31.48
CA LYS A 69 17.74 -10.45 32.22
C LYS A 69 18.07 -10.08 33.68
N GLU A 70 19.06 -10.71 34.31
CA GLU A 70 19.54 -10.35 35.67
C GLU A 70 20.89 -9.58 35.68
N LEU A 71 21.39 -9.12 34.53
CA LEU A 71 22.72 -8.50 34.39
C LEU A 71 22.83 -7.16 35.15
N SER A 72 23.73 -7.09 36.13
CA SER A 72 24.04 -5.88 36.90
C SER A 72 25.43 -5.30 36.58
N THR A 73 26.33 -6.11 36.00
CA THR A 73 27.74 -5.76 35.83
C THR A 73 28.29 -6.38 34.54
N LEU A 74 28.81 -5.53 33.65
CA LEU A 74 29.26 -5.89 32.30
C LEU A 74 30.60 -5.22 32.00
N ASN A 75 31.71 -5.87 32.33
CA ASN A 75 33.04 -5.28 32.11
C ASN A 75 33.49 -5.48 30.65
N LEU A 76 33.58 -4.37 29.91
CA LEU A 76 33.98 -4.30 28.50
C LEU A 76 35.35 -3.61 28.29
N LEU A 77 36.04 -3.18 29.34
CA LEU A 77 37.31 -2.44 29.24
C LEU A 77 38.43 -3.25 28.56
N SER A 78 39.44 -2.55 28.04
CA SER A 78 40.55 -3.14 27.28
C SER A 78 40.06 -3.98 26.08
N ASN A 79 39.32 -3.33 25.18
CA ASN A 79 38.85 -3.90 23.90
C ASN A 79 38.93 -2.83 22.79
N PRO A 80 39.40 -3.17 21.58
CA PRO A 80 39.66 -2.23 20.49
C PRO A 80 38.39 -1.89 19.68
N PHE A 81 37.40 -1.25 20.31
CA PHE A 81 36.10 -0.96 19.67
C PHE A 81 36.20 -0.06 18.44
N ASN A 82 35.50 -0.43 17.36
CA ASN A 82 35.29 0.41 16.18
C ASN A 82 33.92 1.08 16.27
N CYS A 83 33.90 2.36 16.58
CA CYS A 83 32.71 3.19 16.75
C CYS A 83 32.18 3.71 15.42
N ASN A 84 31.91 2.78 14.50
CA ASN A 84 31.16 3.02 13.27
C ASN A 84 29.64 2.94 13.52
N CYS A 85 28.83 3.23 12.50
CA CYS A 85 27.36 3.23 12.56
C CYS A 85 26.77 1.94 13.20
N HIS A 86 27.40 0.78 12.98
CA HIS A 86 26.95 -0.50 13.52
C HIS A 86 27.12 -0.64 15.04
N LEU A 87 27.98 0.16 15.69
CA LEU A 87 28.17 0.13 17.15
C LEU A 87 27.32 1.18 17.89
N GLY A 88 26.68 2.12 17.19
CA GLY A 88 25.90 3.20 17.79
C GLY A 88 24.77 2.75 18.72
N TRP A 89 24.16 1.59 18.45
CA TRP A 89 23.15 1.00 19.34
C TRP A 89 23.70 0.70 20.75
N LEU A 90 24.99 0.36 20.87
CA LEU A 90 25.62 0.02 22.14
C LEU A 90 25.79 1.25 23.02
N ALA A 91 26.01 2.43 22.43
CA ALA A 91 26.03 3.69 23.15
C ALA A 91 24.68 3.94 23.86
N ASP A 92 23.59 3.84 23.11
CA ASP A 92 22.24 4.09 23.65
C ASP A 92 21.76 2.98 24.58
N TRP A 93 22.16 1.73 24.35
CA TRP A 93 21.93 0.61 25.29
C TRP A 93 22.73 0.76 26.59
N LEU A 94 23.97 1.27 26.54
CA LEU A 94 24.76 1.55 27.75
C LEU A 94 24.20 2.74 28.55
N LYS A 95 23.69 3.80 27.88
CA LYS A 95 23.04 4.95 28.55
C LYS A 95 21.72 4.57 29.23
N SER A 96 20.92 3.71 28.60
CA SER A 96 19.55 3.36 29.04
C SER A 96 19.48 2.24 30.09
N ARG A 97 20.63 1.71 30.53
CA ARG A 97 20.71 0.59 31.49
C ARG A 97 21.53 0.97 32.72
N THR A 98 20.96 0.78 33.90
CA THR A 98 21.61 1.04 35.20
C THR A 98 22.59 -0.08 35.58
N ILE A 99 23.64 -0.28 34.77
CA ILE A 99 24.62 -1.37 34.89
C ILE A 99 26.05 -0.85 35.02
N VAL A 100 26.86 -1.51 35.85
CA VAL A 100 28.27 -1.13 36.06
C VAL A 100 29.12 -1.66 34.91
N THR A 101 29.64 -0.76 34.06
CA THR A 101 30.28 -1.11 32.77
C THR A 101 31.74 -0.66 32.63
N GLY A 102 32.18 0.31 33.42
CA GLY A 102 33.57 0.79 33.44
C GLY A 102 33.97 1.74 32.30
N ASN A 103 33.00 2.24 31.53
CA ASN A 103 33.17 3.22 30.44
C ASN A 103 34.16 2.75 29.34
N PRO A 104 33.76 1.76 28.49
CA PRO A 104 34.53 1.37 27.33
C PRO A 104 34.73 2.54 26.35
N ARG A 105 35.89 2.59 25.69
CA ARG A 105 36.32 3.67 24.78
C ARG A 105 36.49 3.17 23.35
N CYS A 106 36.30 4.07 22.39
CA CYS A 106 36.54 3.83 20.98
C CYS A 106 38.04 3.79 20.65
N GLN A 107 38.46 2.83 19.84
CA GLN A 107 39.83 2.73 19.30
C GLN A 107 39.90 3.23 17.85
N ALA A 108 38.79 3.11 17.11
CA ALA A 108 38.57 3.66 15.78
C ALA A 108 37.09 4.13 15.66
N PRO A 109 36.71 4.90 14.62
CA PRO A 109 37.58 5.60 13.67
C PRO A 109 38.49 6.62 14.36
N SER A 110 39.52 7.11 13.65
CA SER A 110 40.59 7.93 14.24
C SER A 110 40.10 9.21 14.93
N HIS A 111 39.02 9.81 14.45
CA HIS A 111 38.42 11.02 15.00
C HIS A 111 37.57 10.79 16.28
N LEU A 112 37.20 9.53 16.60
CA LEU A 112 36.51 9.17 17.84
C LEU A 112 37.42 8.49 18.86
N ARG A 113 38.71 8.35 18.57
CA ARG A 113 39.65 7.56 19.38
C ARG A 113 39.77 8.10 20.83
N GLU A 114 39.84 7.17 21.77
CA GLU A 114 39.78 7.35 23.23
C GLU A 114 38.46 7.93 23.77
N ILE A 115 37.48 8.30 22.96
CA ILE A 115 36.18 8.80 23.47
C ILE A 115 35.37 7.64 24.08
N PRO A 116 34.76 7.80 25.28
CA PRO A 116 33.86 6.79 25.83
C PRO A 116 32.62 6.58 24.97
N ILE A 117 32.25 5.32 24.72
CA ILE A 117 31.12 4.95 23.86
C ILE A 117 29.79 5.56 24.37
N GLN A 118 29.67 5.77 25.68
CA GLN A 118 28.49 6.36 26.31
C GLN A 118 28.34 7.88 26.09
N ASP A 119 29.41 8.59 25.74
CA ASP A 119 29.39 10.05 25.59
C ASP A 119 29.02 10.46 24.15
N LEU A 120 29.19 9.55 23.18
CA LEU A 120 28.84 9.72 21.77
C LEU A 120 27.33 9.69 21.54
N LYS A 121 26.85 10.51 20.61
CA LYS A 121 25.45 10.55 20.15
C LYS A 121 25.30 9.73 18.87
N LYS A 122 24.07 9.27 18.59
CA LYS A 122 23.77 8.37 17.47
C LYS A 122 24.26 8.85 16.10
N TYR A 123 24.37 10.17 15.88
CA TYR A 123 24.85 10.77 14.63
C TYR A 123 26.38 10.89 14.53
N ASP A 124 27.13 10.70 15.63
CA ASP A 124 28.60 10.70 15.62
C ASP A 124 29.17 9.39 15.03
N PHE A 125 28.34 8.35 14.90
CA PHE A 125 28.70 7.04 14.38
C PHE A 125 28.42 6.92 12.87
N SER A 126 29.42 7.17 12.02
CA SER A 126 29.31 7.01 10.55
C SER A 126 29.76 5.62 10.05
N CYS A 127 29.43 5.29 8.81
CA CYS A 127 30.03 4.20 8.05
C CYS A 127 30.39 4.71 6.65
N ASP A 128 31.44 4.12 6.07
CA ASP A 128 31.91 4.36 4.70
C ASP A 128 32.06 3.01 3.99
N SER A 129 31.98 3.01 2.65
CA SER A 129 31.82 1.86 1.74
C SER A 129 33.02 0.90 1.61
N ASN A 130 33.78 0.73 2.69
CA ASN A 130 34.85 -0.27 2.85
C ASN A 130 34.95 -0.75 4.34
N ASN A 131 33.99 -0.46 5.22
CA ASN A 131 34.04 -0.75 6.67
C ASN A 131 33.44 -2.12 7.05
N ASP A 132 34.09 -3.21 6.62
CA ASP A 132 33.65 -4.59 6.92
C ASP A 132 33.51 -4.90 8.43
N ASN A 133 32.27 -5.21 8.84
CA ASN A 133 31.90 -5.45 10.23
C ASN A 133 31.90 -6.97 10.57
N SER A 134 33.10 -7.55 10.49
CA SER A 134 33.47 -8.99 10.43
C SER A 134 32.99 -9.92 11.57
N CYS A 135 31.67 -10.17 11.69
CA CYS A 135 31.09 -10.86 12.85
C CYS A 135 29.96 -11.88 12.62
N LEU A 136 29.38 -12.02 11.43
CA LEU A 136 28.46 -13.11 11.12
C LEU A 136 29.21 -14.29 10.44
N PRO A 137 28.52 -15.41 10.20
CA PRO A 137 28.91 -16.43 9.24
C PRO A 137 28.06 -16.32 7.96
N SER A 138 28.64 -16.70 6.82
CA SER A 138 27.94 -16.78 5.54
C SER A 138 26.70 -17.68 5.58
N LEU A 139 25.53 -17.06 5.45
CA LEU A 139 24.59 -17.46 4.39
C LEU A 139 24.78 -16.43 3.26
N ALA A 140 24.95 -16.92 2.03
CA ALA A 140 25.21 -16.07 0.87
C ALA A 140 23.91 -15.45 0.34
N CYS A 141 24.04 -14.28 -0.29
CA CYS A 141 22.90 -13.62 -0.92
C CYS A 141 22.66 -14.21 -2.31
N PRO A 142 21.41 -14.30 -2.77
CA PRO A 142 21.13 -14.37 -4.19
C PRO A 142 21.71 -13.11 -4.87
N ARG A 143 22.47 -13.22 -5.96
CA ARG A 143 23.08 -12.04 -6.62
C ARG A 143 22.03 -11.09 -7.18
N ASN A 144 22.32 -9.78 -7.17
CA ASN A 144 21.38 -8.69 -7.50
C ASN A 144 20.07 -8.74 -6.65
N CYS A 145 20.16 -9.44 -5.53
CA CYS A 145 19.16 -9.84 -4.54
C CYS A 145 19.91 -10.06 -3.20
N ALA A 146 19.37 -10.82 -2.21
CA ALA A 146 19.65 -10.39 -0.84
C ALA A 146 19.66 -11.31 0.41
N CYS A 147 20.39 -10.84 1.46
CA CYS A 147 20.46 -11.34 2.85
C CYS A 147 20.00 -10.45 4.07
N TYR A 148 19.90 -9.10 4.01
CA TYR A 148 19.67 -8.16 5.12
C TYR A 148 18.26 -8.18 5.72
N GLY A 149 17.92 -9.33 6.28
CA GLY A 149 16.95 -9.57 7.33
C GLY A 149 16.93 -11.05 7.67
N THR A 150 15.84 -11.53 8.24
CA THR A 150 15.34 -12.85 7.84
C THR A 150 14.51 -12.74 6.56
N VAL A 151 14.67 -11.75 5.68
CA VAL A 151 13.77 -11.53 4.52
C VAL A 151 14.57 -11.58 3.21
N VAL A 152 13.94 -11.56 2.02
CA VAL A 152 14.59 -11.34 0.70
C VAL A 152 13.98 -10.17 -0.10
N ARG A 153 14.78 -9.43 -0.88
CA ARG A 153 14.42 -8.26 -1.70
C ARG A 153 15.29 -8.20 -2.95
N CYS A 154 14.69 -7.88 -4.08
CA CYS A 154 15.27 -8.12 -5.41
C CYS A 154 14.84 -7.06 -6.44
N SER A 155 14.42 -5.90 -5.96
CA SER A 155 13.39 -5.09 -6.61
C SER A 155 13.96 -3.86 -7.32
N ASN A 156 13.38 -3.48 -8.47
CA ASN A 156 13.95 -2.49 -9.40
C ASN A 156 15.40 -2.82 -9.81
N LYS A 157 15.69 -4.11 -10.02
CA LYS A 157 16.99 -4.65 -10.44
C LYS A 157 16.95 -5.27 -11.85
N GLN A 158 15.87 -4.99 -12.59
CA GLN A 158 15.59 -5.42 -13.98
C GLN A 158 15.68 -6.95 -14.21
N LEU A 159 15.40 -7.75 -13.18
CA LEU A 159 15.53 -9.20 -13.23
C LEU A 159 14.54 -9.82 -14.23
N THR A 160 15.05 -10.61 -15.17
CA THR A 160 14.23 -11.38 -16.13
C THR A 160 13.93 -12.80 -15.66
N ASN A 161 14.81 -13.35 -14.82
CA ASN A 161 14.70 -14.70 -14.24
C ASN A 161 14.66 -14.60 -12.70
N PRO A 162 13.94 -15.51 -12.01
CA PRO A 162 13.94 -15.55 -10.55
C PRO A 162 15.34 -15.77 -9.94
N PRO A 163 15.59 -15.24 -8.74
CA PRO A 163 16.90 -15.34 -8.10
C PRO A 163 17.17 -16.71 -7.47
N TYR A 164 18.39 -17.21 -7.65
CA TYR A 164 18.85 -18.49 -7.11
C TYR A 164 19.37 -18.37 -5.67
N ASN A 165 19.14 -19.40 -4.85
CA ASN A 165 19.63 -19.51 -3.46
C ASN A 165 19.01 -18.55 -2.43
N ILE A 166 17.68 -18.32 -2.50
CA ILE A 166 16.92 -17.64 -1.45
C ILE A 166 17.10 -18.40 -0.09
N PRO A 167 17.54 -17.76 1.01
CA PRO A 167 17.75 -18.41 2.31
C PRO A 167 16.49 -19.11 2.87
N ASN A 168 16.64 -20.25 3.57
CA ASN A 168 15.48 -21.02 4.06
C ASN A 168 14.79 -20.34 5.28
N GLU A 169 15.53 -19.47 5.96
CA GLU A 169 15.09 -18.65 7.10
C GLU A 169 14.22 -17.47 6.64
N THR A 170 13.99 -17.32 5.33
CA THR A 170 13.27 -16.20 4.74
C THR A 170 11.82 -16.10 5.22
N THR A 171 11.49 -14.97 5.82
CA THR A 171 10.24 -14.57 6.44
C THR A 171 9.43 -13.63 5.59
N GLU A 172 9.99 -12.98 4.57
CA GLU A 172 9.26 -12.15 3.59
C GLU A 172 10.07 -12.11 2.26
N LEU A 173 9.50 -11.69 1.13
CA LEU A 173 10.17 -11.72 -0.19
C LEU A 173 9.66 -10.63 -1.14
N TYR A 174 10.50 -9.70 -1.56
CA TYR A 174 10.16 -8.64 -2.53
C TYR A 174 10.93 -8.87 -3.84
N LEU A 175 10.21 -8.92 -4.95
CA LEU A 175 10.67 -9.18 -6.31
C LEU A 175 10.04 -8.20 -7.31
N ASP A 176 9.39 -7.17 -6.78
CA ASP A 176 8.54 -6.24 -7.50
C ASP A 176 9.31 -5.15 -8.26
N VAL A 177 8.71 -4.64 -9.34
CA VAL A 177 9.34 -3.75 -10.33
C VAL A 177 10.54 -4.45 -10.99
N ASN A 178 10.26 -5.51 -11.76
CA ASN A 178 11.24 -6.27 -12.54
C ASN A 178 10.60 -6.73 -13.87
N LYS A 179 11.17 -7.75 -14.52
CA LYS A 179 10.73 -8.33 -15.81
C LYS A 179 10.57 -9.85 -15.70
N LEU A 180 10.18 -10.33 -14.51
CA LEU A 180 10.08 -11.74 -14.21
C LEU A 180 8.87 -12.33 -14.93
N LYS A 181 9.08 -13.40 -15.71
CA LYS A 181 7.99 -14.15 -16.36
C LYS A 181 7.46 -15.31 -15.52
N SER A 182 8.18 -15.68 -14.46
CA SER A 182 7.89 -16.81 -13.59
C SER A 182 8.20 -16.48 -12.12
N ILE A 183 7.69 -17.31 -11.22
CA ILE A 183 7.83 -17.16 -9.77
C ILE A 183 8.92 -18.14 -9.28
N PRO A 184 9.81 -17.78 -8.34
CA PRO A 184 10.81 -18.70 -7.79
C PRO A 184 10.18 -19.88 -7.05
N ASP A 185 10.95 -20.96 -6.82
CA ASP A 185 10.54 -22.03 -5.90
C ASP A 185 10.43 -21.52 -4.45
N LEU A 186 9.19 -21.40 -3.97
CA LEU A 186 8.88 -21.01 -2.59
C LEU A 186 8.76 -22.22 -1.65
N SER A 187 8.81 -23.45 -2.16
CA SER A 187 8.46 -24.68 -1.42
C SER A 187 9.25 -24.83 -0.12
N ARG A 188 10.51 -24.38 -0.11
CA ARG A 188 11.44 -24.46 1.03
C ARG A 188 11.22 -23.37 2.09
N LEU A 189 10.56 -22.28 1.73
CA LEU A 189 10.56 -21.01 2.47
C LEU A 189 9.42 -20.94 3.51
N LYS A 190 9.31 -21.97 4.36
CA LYS A 190 8.18 -22.17 5.30
C LYS A 190 8.08 -21.12 6.43
N ASN A 191 8.97 -20.13 6.43
CA ASN A 191 8.92 -18.99 7.34
C ASN A 191 8.27 -17.74 6.74
N LEU A 192 7.92 -17.71 5.45
CA LEU A 192 7.34 -16.55 4.75
C LEU A 192 6.03 -16.03 5.39
N HIS A 193 5.93 -14.70 5.48
CA HIS A 193 4.83 -13.87 5.97
C HIS A 193 4.41 -12.83 4.90
N THR A 194 5.33 -12.29 4.10
CA THR A 194 5.00 -11.38 2.98
C THR A 194 5.68 -11.85 1.68
N ILE A 195 4.99 -11.77 0.55
CA ILE A 195 5.59 -11.86 -0.78
C ILE A 195 5.05 -10.68 -1.61
N ASP A 196 5.93 -9.96 -2.29
CA ASP A 196 5.58 -8.96 -3.32
C ASP A 196 6.29 -9.28 -4.63
N LEU A 197 5.49 -9.54 -5.66
CA LEU A 197 5.88 -9.86 -7.03
C LEU A 197 5.29 -8.83 -8.01
N SER A 198 4.79 -7.70 -7.53
CA SER A 198 4.06 -6.74 -8.37
C SER A 198 4.92 -6.05 -9.43
N ASN A 199 4.29 -5.51 -10.49
CA ASN A 199 4.99 -4.81 -11.58
C ASN A 199 6.06 -5.71 -12.22
N ASN A 200 5.61 -6.81 -12.82
CA ASN A 200 6.41 -7.84 -13.48
C ASN A 200 5.68 -8.39 -14.71
N ASP A 201 6.33 -9.28 -15.46
CA ASP A 201 5.81 -9.89 -16.70
C ASP A 201 5.19 -11.30 -16.45
N ILE A 202 4.73 -11.61 -15.23
CA ILE A 202 4.29 -12.97 -14.87
C ILE A 202 2.95 -13.27 -15.54
N THR A 203 2.90 -14.36 -16.32
CA THR A 203 1.68 -14.81 -17.03
C THR A 203 1.02 -16.03 -16.38
N THR A 204 1.81 -16.91 -15.74
CA THR A 204 1.36 -18.22 -15.24
C THR A 204 1.70 -18.44 -13.77
N ILE A 205 0.84 -19.19 -13.08
CA ILE A 205 1.02 -19.62 -11.68
C ILE A 205 0.66 -21.10 -11.60
N THR A 206 1.37 -21.89 -10.80
CA THR A 206 1.05 -23.32 -10.59
C THR A 206 0.10 -23.51 -9.40
N ASN A 207 -0.53 -24.68 -9.31
CA ASN A 207 -1.30 -25.11 -8.13
C ASN A 207 -0.42 -25.30 -6.86
N THR A 208 0.89 -25.45 -7.02
CA THR A 208 1.87 -25.63 -5.93
C THR A 208 2.60 -24.36 -5.51
N THR A 209 2.59 -23.30 -6.33
CA THR A 209 3.51 -22.13 -6.21
C THR A 209 3.49 -21.49 -4.82
N PHE A 210 2.32 -21.29 -4.22
CA PHE A 210 2.16 -20.74 -2.86
C PHE A 210 1.67 -21.78 -1.85
N ALA A 211 1.57 -23.05 -2.23
CA ALA A 211 0.90 -24.06 -1.43
C ALA A 211 1.68 -24.38 -0.13
N ASN A 212 0.95 -24.50 0.98
CA ASN A 212 1.48 -24.84 2.30
C ASN A 212 2.59 -23.87 2.76
N LEU A 213 2.34 -22.56 2.71
CA LEU A 213 3.11 -21.52 3.39
C LEU A 213 2.31 -21.00 4.60
N PRO A 214 2.27 -21.74 5.73
CA PRO A 214 1.26 -21.56 6.79
C PRO A 214 1.39 -20.24 7.58
N LYS A 215 2.50 -19.51 7.43
CA LYS A 215 2.74 -18.20 8.05
C LYS A 215 2.46 -17.01 7.11
N LEU A 216 2.22 -17.27 5.81
CA LEU A 216 2.07 -16.21 4.81
C LEU A 216 0.83 -15.37 5.14
N ALA A 217 1.05 -14.08 5.38
CA ALA A 217 0.06 -13.07 5.76
C ALA A 217 -0.23 -12.07 4.63
N THR A 218 0.70 -11.85 3.70
CA THR A 218 0.57 -10.89 2.60
C THR A 218 1.12 -11.52 1.32
N LEU A 219 0.32 -11.53 0.25
CA LEU A 219 0.75 -11.92 -1.10
C LEU A 219 0.31 -10.85 -2.10
N ILE A 220 1.27 -10.25 -2.81
CA ILE A 220 1.04 -9.18 -3.77
C ILE A 220 1.55 -9.62 -5.14
N LEU A 221 0.65 -9.68 -6.12
CA LEU A 221 0.86 -10.07 -7.52
C LEU A 221 0.32 -8.98 -8.49
N SER A 222 0.14 -7.76 -7.99
CA SER A 222 -0.46 -6.65 -8.74
C SER A 222 0.34 -6.28 -10.00
N TYR A 223 -0.29 -5.74 -11.03
CA TYR A 223 0.41 -5.26 -12.25
C TYR A 223 1.31 -6.34 -12.86
N ASN A 224 0.66 -7.42 -13.29
CA ASN A 224 1.24 -8.58 -13.99
C ASN A 224 0.28 -8.99 -15.13
N HIS A 225 0.57 -10.10 -15.82
CA HIS A 225 -0.22 -10.62 -16.95
C HIS A 225 -0.90 -11.95 -16.64
N ILE A 226 -1.30 -12.16 -15.37
CA ILE A 226 -1.90 -13.41 -14.90
C ILE A 226 -3.31 -13.54 -15.47
N GLY A 227 -3.49 -14.37 -16.50
CA GLY A 227 -4.79 -14.64 -17.12
C GLY A 227 -5.64 -15.68 -16.40
N CYS A 228 -5.00 -16.60 -15.66
CA CYS A 228 -5.64 -17.74 -14.99
C CYS A 228 -4.99 -18.04 -13.63
N ILE A 229 -5.77 -18.57 -12.69
CA ILE A 229 -5.32 -19.09 -11.41
C ILE A 229 -5.83 -20.54 -11.26
N PRO A 230 -4.95 -21.55 -11.22
CA PRO A 230 -5.37 -22.94 -11.05
C PRO A 230 -6.08 -23.22 -9.71
N PRO A 231 -6.94 -24.25 -9.65
CA PRO A 231 -7.48 -24.76 -8.39
C PRO A 231 -6.36 -25.17 -7.43
N GLY A 232 -6.45 -24.73 -6.17
CA GLY A 232 -5.50 -25.09 -5.12
C GLY A 232 -4.24 -24.21 -5.01
N THR A 233 -4.01 -23.24 -5.90
CA THR A 233 -2.84 -22.32 -5.83
C THR A 233 -2.65 -21.64 -4.47
N PHE A 234 -3.73 -21.37 -3.74
CA PHE A 234 -3.72 -20.71 -2.42
C PHE A 234 -3.91 -21.67 -1.22
N ARG A 235 -3.69 -22.98 -1.41
CA ARG A 235 -3.96 -24.01 -0.39
C ARG A 235 -2.98 -23.95 0.79
N GLY A 236 -3.45 -24.18 2.01
CA GLY A 236 -2.65 -24.18 3.25
C GLY A 236 -2.22 -22.78 3.72
N LEU A 237 -2.80 -21.72 3.16
CA LEU A 237 -2.48 -20.31 3.45
C LEU A 237 -3.38 -19.70 4.56
N HIS A 238 -3.64 -20.45 5.63
CA HIS A 238 -4.61 -20.08 6.68
C HIS A 238 -4.31 -18.74 7.39
N SER A 239 -3.05 -18.27 7.35
CA SER A 239 -2.62 -17.00 7.93
C SER A 239 -2.79 -15.79 7.00
N LEU A 240 -3.16 -15.99 5.72
CA LEU A 240 -3.16 -14.93 4.70
C LEU A 240 -4.20 -13.86 5.04
N ARG A 241 -3.78 -12.60 5.15
CA ARG A 241 -4.59 -11.40 5.48
C ARG A 241 -4.80 -10.48 4.27
N ILE A 242 -3.79 -10.38 3.38
CA ILE A 242 -3.83 -9.64 2.11
C ILE A 242 -3.54 -10.58 0.94
N LEU A 243 -4.37 -10.52 -0.10
CA LEU A 243 -4.11 -11.06 -1.44
C LEU A 243 -4.34 -9.97 -2.50
N SER A 244 -3.29 -9.45 -3.14
CA SER A 244 -3.44 -8.49 -4.24
C SER A 244 -3.25 -9.15 -5.60
N LEU A 245 -4.29 -9.11 -6.42
CA LEU A 245 -4.31 -9.55 -7.83
C LEU A 245 -4.61 -8.37 -8.77
N HIS A 246 -4.54 -7.13 -8.27
CA HIS A 246 -4.97 -5.91 -8.94
C HIS A 246 -4.16 -5.60 -10.20
N GLY A 247 -4.80 -5.29 -11.34
CA GLY A 247 -4.07 -5.02 -12.58
C GLY A 247 -3.49 -6.30 -13.16
N ASN A 248 -4.37 -7.24 -13.52
CA ASN A 248 -4.03 -8.51 -14.18
C ASN A 248 -5.11 -8.85 -15.21
N ASP A 249 -4.87 -9.89 -16.00
CA ASP A 249 -5.75 -10.32 -17.08
C ASP A 249 -6.82 -11.36 -16.65
N ILE A 250 -7.10 -11.49 -15.35
CA ILE A 250 -8.01 -12.51 -14.80
C ILE A 250 -9.46 -12.22 -15.23
N SER A 251 -10.10 -13.20 -15.88
CA SER A 251 -11.53 -13.13 -16.22
C SER A 251 -12.44 -14.04 -15.38
N THR A 252 -11.94 -15.13 -14.81
CA THR A 252 -12.69 -15.96 -13.86
C THR A 252 -11.76 -16.57 -12.80
N LEU A 253 -12.32 -17.09 -11.71
CA LEU A 253 -11.61 -17.69 -10.58
C LEU A 253 -12.33 -19.00 -10.18
N PRO A 254 -11.60 -20.10 -9.96
CA PRO A 254 -12.22 -21.39 -9.66
C PRO A 254 -12.97 -21.37 -8.32
N SER A 255 -14.15 -22.00 -8.28
CA SER A 255 -14.95 -22.14 -7.07
C SER A 255 -14.14 -22.77 -5.93
N GLY A 256 -14.13 -22.12 -4.78
CA GLY A 256 -13.38 -22.57 -3.60
C GLY A 256 -11.91 -22.16 -3.56
N ALA A 257 -11.44 -21.31 -4.48
CA ALA A 257 -10.06 -20.79 -4.49
C ALA A 257 -9.60 -20.15 -3.17
N PHE A 258 -10.55 -19.68 -2.34
CA PHE A 258 -10.29 -18.94 -1.11
C PHE A 258 -10.82 -19.65 0.16
N ASP A 259 -11.25 -20.91 0.08
CA ASP A 259 -11.94 -21.59 1.20
C ASP A 259 -11.03 -21.82 2.41
N GLU A 260 -9.74 -22.14 2.19
CA GLU A 260 -8.75 -22.34 3.25
C GLU A 260 -8.15 -21.00 3.78
N LEU A 261 -8.58 -19.84 3.25
CA LEU A 261 -8.02 -18.50 3.56
C LEU A 261 -8.73 -17.83 4.76
N GLU A 262 -8.81 -18.54 5.88
CA GLU A 262 -9.56 -18.15 7.08
C GLU A 262 -9.25 -16.72 7.58
N SER A 263 -7.98 -16.31 7.56
CA SER A 263 -7.54 -15.00 8.08
C SER A 263 -7.67 -13.84 7.08
N LEU A 264 -8.19 -14.07 5.87
CA LEU A 264 -8.16 -13.08 4.78
C LEU A 264 -9.11 -11.92 5.08
N SER A 265 -8.65 -10.68 4.90
CA SER A 265 -9.44 -9.47 5.15
C SER A 265 -9.49 -8.53 3.95
N HIS A 266 -8.41 -8.45 3.17
CA HIS A 266 -8.31 -7.57 2.00
C HIS A 266 -7.92 -8.37 0.76
N ILE A 267 -8.63 -8.17 -0.35
CA ILE A 267 -8.36 -8.84 -1.62
C ILE A 267 -8.49 -7.87 -2.81
N ALA A 268 -7.38 -7.38 -3.34
CA ALA A 268 -7.44 -6.38 -4.41
C ALA A 268 -7.69 -7.04 -5.78
N LEU A 269 -8.91 -6.92 -6.30
CA LEU A 269 -9.35 -7.48 -7.59
C LEU A 269 -9.72 -6.39 -8.63
N GLY A 270 -9.41 -5.12 -8.34
CA GLY A 270 -9.58 -4.01 -9.29
C GLY A 270 -8.78 -4.21 -10.58
N ALA A 271 -9.15 -3.51 -11.66
CA ALA A 271 -8.45 -3.54 -12.95
C ALA A 271 -8.13 -4.97 -13.43
N ASN A 272 -9.14 -5.85 -13.38
CA ASN A 272 -9.14 -7.18 -13.98
C ASN A 272 -10.38 -7.31 -14.89
N PRO A 273 -10.29 -7.97 -16.06
CA PRO A 273 -11.41 -8.16 -16.99
C PRO A 273 -12.39 -9.26 -16.52
N LEU A 274 -12.92 -9.13 -15.29
CA LEU A 274 -13.77 -10.13 -14.63
C LEU A 274 -15.10 -10.34 -15.39
N TYR A 275 -15.42 -11.59 -15.71
CA TYR A 275 -16.67 -11.97 -16.37
C TYR A 275 -17.66 -12.53 -15.34
N CYS A 276 -18.63 -11.71 -14.95
CA CYS A 276 -19.54 -11.92 -13.83
C CYS A 276 -20.75 -12.80 -14.18
N ASP A 277 -20.50 -13.95 -14.80
CA ASP A 277 -21.50 -15.00 -15.01
C ASP A 277 -21.66 -15.89 -13.76
N CYS A 278 -22.32 -17.03 -13.90
CA CYS A 278 -22.49 -17.98 -12.79
C CYS A 278 -21.18 -18.55 -12.23
N SER A 279 -20.07 -18.54 -12.99
CA SER A 279 -18.76 -19.01 -12.52
C SER A 279 -18.16 -18.10 -11.45
N LEU A 280 -18.41 -16.78 -11.51
CA LEU A 280 -18.01 -15.82 -10.48
C LEU A 280 -19.12 -15.53 -9.44
N ARG A 281 -20.24 -16.26 -9.48
CA ARG A 281 -21.33 -16.10 -8.50
C ARG A 281 -20.85 -16.34 -7.06
N TRP A 282 -20.10 -17.41 -6.84
CA TRP A 282 -19.55 -17.75 -5.52
C TRP A 282 -18.68 -16.61 -4.98
N LEU A 283 -17.87 -15.97 -5.85
CA LEU A 283 -17.00 -14.87 -5.47
C LEU A 283 -17.80 -13.63 -5.07
N SER A 284 -18.88 -13.33 -5.81
CA SER A 284 -19.73 -12.18 -5.49
C SER A 284 -20.54 -12.37 -4.20
N ASP A 285 -20.87 -13.60 -3.81
CA ASP A 285 -21.42 -13.90 -2.48
C ASP A 285 -20.33 -13.91 -1.39
N TRP A 286 -19.18 -14.55 -1.65
CA TRP A 286 -18.05 -14.65 -0.71
C TRP A 286 -17.45 -13.29 -0.32
N VAL A 287 -17.32 -12.36 -1.28
CA VAL A 287 -16.89 -10.97 -1.02
C VAL A 287 -17.86 -10.23 -0.08
N LYS A 288 -19.16 -10.52 -0.18
CA LYS A 288 -20.20 -9.94 0.69
C LYS A 288 -20.25 -10.61 2.07
N SER A 289 -20.02 -11.92 2.15
CA SER A 289 -19.97 -12.64 3.43
C SER A 289 -18.70 -12.33 4.22
N GLY A 290 -18.84 -11.60 5.33
CA GLY A 290 -17.68 -11.21 6.15
C GLY A 290 -16.79 -10.15 5.50
N PHE A 291 -17.33 -9.37 4.55
CA PHE A 291 -16.76 -8.13 4.01
C PHE A 291 -15.28 -8.18 3.62
N LYS A 292 -14.91 -9.17 2.79
CA LYS A 292 -13.56 -9.27 2.22
C LYS A 292 -13.39 -8.14 1.20
N GLU A 293 -12.57 -7.13 1.51
CA GLU A 293 -12.57 -5.91 0.71
C GLU A 293 -12.02 -6.17 -0.71
N PRO A 294 -12.83 -6.03 -1.78
CA PRO A 294 -12.42 -6.39 -3.15
C PRO A 294 -11.62 -5.28 -3.87
N GLY A 295 -11.41 -4.14 -3.21
CA GLY A 295 -11.02 -2.88 -3.83
C GLY A 295 -12.06 -2.40 -4.87
N ILE A 296 -11.59 -1.80 -5.96
CA ILE A 296 -12.43 -1.28 -7.05
C ILE A 296 -12.77 -2.32 -8.13
N ALA A 297 -12.93 -3.60 -7.74
CA ALA A 297 -13.26 -4.69 -8.66
C ALA A 297 -14.59 -4.45 -9.39
N ARG A 298 -14.56 -4.50 -10.73
CA ARG A 298 -15.73 -4.33 -11.61
C ARG A 298 -15.88 -5.53 -12.53
N CYS A 299 -17.11 -5.79 -12.94
CA CYS A 299 -17.43 -6.72 -14.01
C CYS A 299 -17.15 -6.07 -15.38
N SER A 300 -16.38 -6.74 -16.22
CA SER A 300 -16.15 -6.38 -17.62
C SER A 300 -17.29 -6.87 -18.52
N GLY A 301 -17.91 -8.01 -18.16
CA GLY A 301 -19.14 -8.53 -18.75
C GLY A 301 -19.85 -9.48 -17.77
N PRO A 302 -20.96 -10.15 -18.19
CA PRO A 302 -21.72 -9.89 -19.42
C PRO A 302 -22.36 -8.49 -19.44
N TYR A 303 -22.96 -8.10 -20.58
CA TYR A 303 -23.38 -6.72 -20.87
C TYR A 303 -24.32 -6.10 -19.82
N ASN A 304 -25.11 -6.94 -19.13
CA ASN A 304 -26.08 -6.53 -18.10
C ASN A 304 -25.43 -6.18 -16.74
N LEU A 305 -24.16 -6.53 -16.55
CA LEU A 305 -23.36 -6.31 -15.34
C LEU A 305 -22.08 -5.49 -15.60
N GLN A 306 -21.76 -5.19 -16.86
CA GLN A 306 -20.63 -4.35 -17.25
C GLN A 306 -20.55 -3.04 -16.43
N GLU A 307 -19.34 -2.67 -16.02
CA GLU A 307 -18.99 -1.55 -15.13
C GLU A 307 -19.58 -1.59 -13.71
N LYS A 308 -20.40 -2.59 -13.34
CA LYS A 308 -20.87 -2.74 -11.95
C LYS A 308 -19.74 -3.25 -11.05
N LEU A 309 -19.63 -2.66 -9.85
CA LEU A 309 -18.68 -3.12 -8.84
C LEU A 309 -19.10 -4.50 -8.32
N LEU A 310 -18.17 -5.44 -8.18
CA LEU A 310 -18.39 -6.81 -7.70
C LEU A 310 -19.11 -6.84 -6.33
N LEU A 311 -18.84 -5.84 -5.48
CA LEU A 311 -19.44 -5.64 -4.16
C LEU A 311 -20.91 -5.21 -4.21
N THR A 312 -21.33 -4.48 -5.24
CA THR A 312 -22.70 -3.92 -5.36
C THR A 312 -23.55 -4.60 -6.43
N ALA A 313 -22.94 -5.39 -7.31
CA ALA A 313 -23.65 -6.25 -8.25
C ALA A 313 -24.50 -7.29 -7.48
N PRO A 314 -25.83 -7.36 -7.73
CA PRO A 314 -26.70 -8.29 -7.02
C PRO A 314 -26.44 -9.72 -7.47
N THR A 315 -26.04 -10.61 -6.56
CA THR A 315 -25.52 -11.94 -6.92
C THR A 315 -26.53 -12.82 -7.68
N ARG A 316 -27.83 -12.53 -7.55
CA ARG A 316 -28.90 -13.18 -8.32
C ARG A 316 -28.81 -12.95 -9.84
N LYS A 317 -28.01 -11.99 -10.33
CA LYS A 317 -27.79 -11.75 -11.77
C LYS A 317 -26.56 -12.47 -12.35
N PHE A 318 -25.81 -13.20 -11.52
CA PHE A 318 -24.65 -13.99 -11.95
C PHE A 318 -25.16 -15.33 -12.50
N GLU A 319 -25.51 -15.33 -13.79
CA GLU A 319 -26.17 -16.42 -14.51
C GLU A 319 -25.40 -16.74 -15.81
N CYS A 320 -25.21 -18.03 -16.13
CA CYS A 320 -24.54 -18.47 -17.36
C CYS A 320 -25.59 -18.70 -18.48
N ASN A 321 -26.26 -17.63 -18.90
CA ASN A 321 -27.28 -17.67 -19.95
C ASN A 321 -26.70 -17.55 -21.37
N GLU A 322 -25.46 -17.04 -21.47
CA GLU A 322 -24.68 -16.87 -22.70
C GLU A 322 -23.35 -17.63 -22.53
N ILE A 323 -22.76 -18.12 -23.61
CA ILE A 323 -21.43 -18.76 -23.59
C ILE A 323 -20.37 -17.64 -23.56
N PRO A 324 -19.39 -17.65 -22.63
CA PRO A 324 -18.31 -16.68 -22.63
C PRO A 324 -17.48 -16.75 -23.92
N ASP A 325 -16.93 -15.61 -24.35
CA ASP A 325 -16.07 -15.54 -25.53
C ASP A 325 -14.84 -16.47 -25.44
N LEU A 326 -14.34 -16.93 -26.59
CA LEU A 326 -13.14 -17.76 -26.68
C LEU A 326 -11.94 -17.10 -25.98
N SER A 327 -11.82 -15.77 -26.05
CA SER A 327 -10.77 -15.00 -25.37
C SER A 327 -10.82 -15.08 -23.84
N ILE A 328 -11.96 -15.48 -23.26
CA ILE A 328 -12.13 -15.72 -21.82
C ILE A 328 -11.85 -17.19 -21.50
N LEU A 329 -12.44 -18.11 -22.26
CA LEU A 329 -12.31 -19.55 -22.03
C LEU A 329 -10.88 -20.06 -22.23
N ALA A 330 -10.17 -19.52 -23.24
CA ALA A 330 -8.81 -19.92 -23.56
C ALA A 330 -7.78 -19.56 -22.47
N LYS A 331 -8.07 -18.60 -21.57
CA LYS A 331 -7.12 -18.16 -20.53
C LYS A 331 -6.72 -19.28 -19.56
N CYS A 332 -7.65 -20.17 -19.24
CA CYS A 332 -7.40 -21.34 -18.38
C CYS A 332 -7.35 -22.67 -19.15
N ASN A 333 -7.70 -22.66 -20.44
CA ASN A 333 -7.69 -23.84 -21.31
C ASN A 333 -7.19 -23.43 -22.71
N PRO A 334 -5.87 -23.19 -22.89
CA PRO A 334 -5.34 -22.60 -24.11
C PRO A 334 -5.60 -23.43 -25.38
N CYS A 335 -5.80 -24.74 -25.26
CA CYS A 335 -6.18 -25.58 -26.41
C CYS A 335 -7.54 -25.21 -27.03
N LEU A 336 -8.41 -24.45 -26.35
CA LEU A 336 -9.65 -23.90 -26.95
C LEU A 336 -9.40 -22.81 -28.00
N ALA A 337 -8.18 -22.27 -28.09
CA ALA A 337 -7.77 -21.34 -29.14
C ALA A 337 -7.10 -22.04 -30.34
N GLU A 338 -7.14 -23.38 -30.40
CA GLU A 338 -6.52 -24.23 -31.43
C GLU A 338 -5.08 -23.82 -31.80
N PRO A 339 -4.16 -23.70 -30.81
CA PRO A 339 -2.83 -23.11 -31.02
C PRO A 339 -1.84 -24.02 -31.77
N CYS A 340 -2.18 -25.30 -32.00
CA CYS A 340 -1.33 -26.27 -32.67
C CYS A 340 -1.70 -26.37 -34.14
N LEU A 341 -0.71 -26.17 -35.01
CA LEU A 341 -0.81 -26.24 -36.46
C LEU A 341 -0.49 -27.66 -36.97
N ASN A 342 -0.68 -27.87 -38.27
CA ASN A 342 -0.21 -29.08 -39.00
C ASN A 342 -0.60 -30.41 -38.32
N ASP A 343 -1.88 -30.54 -37.98
CA ASP A 343 -2.49 -31.69 -37.28
C ASP A 343 -1.82 -32.07 -35.94
N GLY A 344 -1.15 -31.11 -35.27
CA GLY A 344 -0.55 -31.28 -33.95
C GLY A 344 -1.60 -31.47 -32.84
N GLU A 345 -1.42 -32.50 -32.01
CA GLU A 345 -2.35 -32.81 -30.91
C GLU A 345 -2.10 -31.85 -29.74
N CYS A 346 -3.08 -30.99 -29.42
CA CYS A 346 -2.97 -30.03 -28.32
C CYS A 346 -3.27 -30.69 -26.97
N HIS A 347 -2.30 -30.64 -26.06
CA HIS A 347 -2.49 -30.98 -24.66
C HIS A 347 -2.37 -29.72 -23.79
N ASN A 348 -3.33 -29.49 -22.89
CA ASN A 348 -3.17 -28.43 -21.89
C ASN A 348 -2.01 -28.80 -20.95
N GLY A 349 -1.06 -27.89 -20.80
CA GLY A 349 -0.01 -28.01 -19.80
C GLY A 349 -0.55 -27.73 -18.39
N GLU A 350 0.17 -28.22 -17.39
CA GLU A 350 -0.22 -28.15 -15.97
C GLU A 350 -0.29 -26.70 -15.42
N TYR A 351 0.14 -25.70 -16.20
CA TYR A 351 0.42 -24.32 -15.77
C TYR A 351 -0.27 -23.23 -16.62
N ALA A 352 -1.47 -23.50 -17.15
CA ALA A 352 -2.20 -22.59 -18.06
C ALA A 352 -1.44 -22.22 -19.36
N GLY A 353 -0.49 -23.05 -19.76
CA GLY A 353 0.06 -23.10 -21.12
C GLY A 353 -0.46 -24.33 -21.87
N TYR A 354 0.03 -24.56 -23.09
CA TYR A 354 -0.24 -25.75 -23.89
C TYR A 354 1.08 -26.43 -24.30
N ILE A 355 0.99 -27.69 -24.68
CA ILE A 355 2.05 -28.48 -25.29
C ILE A 355 1.46 -29.08 -26.56
N CYS A 356 1.99 -28.67 -27.72
CA CYS A 356 1.63 -29.29 -28.99
C CYS A 356 2.49 -30.55 -29.21
N LYS A 357 1.83 -31.69 -29.41
CA LYS A 357 2.47 -32.95 -29.80
C LYS A 357 2.37 -33.07 -31.32
N CYS A 358 3.45 -32.71 -32.00
CA CYS A 358 3.45 -32.54 -33.46
C CYS A 358 3.28 -33.84 -34.24
N ALA A 359 2.62 -33.73 -35.40
CA ALA A 359 2.57 -34.78 -36.40
C ALA A 359 3.96 -35.08 -36.97
N SER A 360 4.16 -36.30 -37.49
CA SER A 360 5.45 -36.71 -38.05
C SER A 360 5.86 -35.81 -39.23
N GLY A 361 7.00 -35.13 -39.08
CA GLY A 361 7.49 -34.16 -40.06
C GLY A 361 7.39 -32.70 -39.60
N PHE A 362 6.87 -32.40 -38.40
CA PHE A 362 6.77 -31.04 -37.87
C PHE A 362 7.41 -30.86 -36.49
N LYS A 363 7.97 -29.66 -36.24
CA LYS A 363 8.61 -29.21 -35.00
C LYS A 363 8.19 -27.75 -34.69
N GLY A 364 8.72 -27.17 -33.62
CA GLY A 364 8.33 -25.83 -33.11
C GLY A 364 7.37 -25.91 -31.92
N GLN A 365 7.01 -24.76 -31.32
CA GLN A 365 6.13 -24.73 -30.14
C GLN A 365 4.67 -25.07 -30.50
N ASN A 366 4.28 -24.69 -31.72
CA ASN A 366 2.95 -24.77 -32.29
C ASN A 366 2.91 -25.77 -33.47
N CYS A 367 3.97 -26.57 -33.66
CA CYS A 367 4.16 -27.44 -34.83
C CYS A 367 4.22 -26.67 -36.17
N GLU A 368 4.71 -25.44 -36.11
CA GLU A 368 4.78 -24.44 -37.17
C GLU A 368 5.94 -24.65 -38.17
N GLU A 369 6.97 -25.40 -37.79
CA GLU A 369 8.15 -25.66 -38.63
C GLU A 369 8.10 -27.06 -39.24
N GLU A 370 8.44 -27.21 -40.52
CA GLU A 370 8.77 -28.54 -41.08
C GLU A 370 10.12 -29.03 -40.53
N ILE A 371 10.21 -30.34 -40.25
CA ILE A 371 11.47 -31.01 -39.95
C ILE A 371 12.22 -31.19 -41.28
N ASN A 372 13.30 -30.44 -41.47
CA ASN A 372 14.31 -30.78 -42.46
C ASN A 372 15.28 -31.80 -41.84
N GLU A 373 15.31 -33.00 -42.42
CA GLU A 373 16.01 -34.17 -41.90
C GLU A 373 17.54 -33.97 -41.88
N CYS A 374 18.06 -33.08 -42.72
CA CYS A 374 19.47 -32.70 -42.75
C CYS A 374 19.87 -31.57 -41.75
N ASP A 375 18.93 -30.88 -41.09
CA ASP A 375 19.26 -29.76 -40.17
C ASP A 375 20.15 -30.18 -38.98
N ASN A 376 20.02 -31.43 -38.53
CA ASN A 376 20.69 -31.95 -37.34
C ASN A 376 22.07 -32.57 -37.63
N GLU A 377 22.66 -32.27 -38.81
CA GLU A 377 23.93 -32.85 -39.30
C GLU A 377 24.01 -34.38 -39.07
N PRO A 378 23.03 -35.18 -39.55
CA PRO A 378 22.99 -36.60 -39.24
C PRO A 378 24.20 -37.35 -39.83
N CYS A 379 24.59 -36.98 -41.05
CA CYS A 379 25.80 -37.45 -41.72
C CYS A 379 27.04 -36.93 -40.99
N LYS A 380 27.97 -37.84 -40.66
CA LYS A 380 29.16 -37.55 -39.86
C LYS A 380 30.39 -37.32 -40.73
N ASN A 381 31.47 -36.90 -40.07
CA ASN A 381 32.81 -36.82 -40.66
C ASN A 381 32.94 -35.96 -41.94
N GLY A 382 32.06 -34.98 -42.13
CA GLY A 382 32.05 -34.09 -43.29
C GLY A 382 31.29 -34.62 -44.51
N ALA A 383 30.49 -35.68 -44.36
CA ALA A 383 29.64 -36.24 -45.40
C ALA A 383 28.49 -35.31 -45.84
N THR A 384 28.15 -35.35 -47.13
CA THR A 384 27.06 -34.53 -47.71
C THR A 384 25.71 -35.18 -47.46
N CYS A 385 24.74 -34.43 -46.90
CA CYS A 385 23.37 -34.89 -46.66
C CYS A 385 22.44 -34.55 -47.83
N TYR A 386 21.72 -35.55 -48.35
CA TYR A 386 20.74 -35.42 -49.42
C TYR A 386 19.33 -35.79 -48.93
N LYS A 387 18.40 -34.82 -48.97
CA LYS A 387 16.98 -35.05 -48.62
C LYS A 387 16.27 -35.88 -49.68
N GLN A 388 15.62 -36.97 -49.27
CA GLN A 388 14.73 -37.78 -50.09
C GLN A 388 13.24 -37.55 -49.70
N LYS A 389 12.31 -38.26 -50.34
CA LYS A 389 10.86 -38.03 -50.18
C LYS A 389 10.24 -38.52 -48.86
N LYS A 390 10.99 -39.28 -48.05
CA LYS A 390 10.56 -39.84 -46.75
C LYS A 390 11.73 -40.09 -45.78
N ASP A 391 12.94 -39.69 -46.15
CA ASP A 391 14.19 -40.07 -45.49
C ASP A 391 15.32 -39.16 -45.99
N PHE A 392 16.55 -39.36 -45.51
CA PHE A 392 17.77 -38.73 -46.01
C PHE A 392 18.81 -39.78 -46.45
N SER A 393 19.92 -39.32 -47.03
CA SER A 393 21.05 -40.18 -47.43
C SER A 393 22.35 -39.41 -47.31
N CYS A 394 23.40 -40.08 -46.85
CA CYS A 394 24.73 -39.51 -46.70
C CYS A 394 25.67 -39.94 -47.85
N GLU A 395 26.51 -39.03 -48.34
CA GLU A 395 27.61 -39.35 -49.26
C GLU A 395 28.95 -39.24 -48.50
N CYS A 396 29.62 -40.37 -48.32
CA CYS A 396 30.79 -40.48 -47.43
C CYS A 396 32.09 -39.98 -48.10
N PRO A 397 32.89 -39.14 -47.40
CA PRO A 397 34.23 -38.80 -47.83
C PRO A 397 35.16 -40.02 -47.83
N ILE A 398 36.23 -39.94 -48.61
CA ILE A 398 37.27 -40.98 -48.69
C ILE A 398 37.87 -41.22 -47.29
N GLY A 399 37.82 -42.46 -46.83
CA GLY A 399 38.23 -42.88 -45.49
C GLY A 399 37.07 -43.33 -44.59
N PHE A 400 35.81 -43.01 -44.92
CA PHE A 400 34.64 -43.33 -44.11
C PHE A 400 33.64 -44.27 -44.78
N VAL A 401 32.86 -44.98 -43.95
CA VAL A 401 31.80 -45.92 -44.33
C VAL A 401 30.67 -45.91 -43.28
N GLY A 402 29.56 -46.60 -43.55
CA GLY A 402 28.36 -46.61 -42.72
C GLY A 402 27.23 -45.76 -43.32
N ASP A 403 25.98 -46.01 -42.89
CA ASP A 403 24.80 -45.32 -43.44
C ASP A 403 24.77 -43.81 -43.10
N PHE A 404 25.47 -43.41 -42.04
CA PHE A 404 25.70 -42.03 -41.63
C PHE A 404 27.16 -41.59 -41.81
N CYS A 405 27.99 -42.41 -42.48
CA CYS A 405 29.43 -42.21 -42.64
C CYS A 405 30.17 -42.14 -41.29
N GLU A 406 29.69 -42.88 -40.29
CA GLU A 406 30.15 -42.87 -38.91
C GLU A 406 31.47 -43.64 -38.69
N ASP A 407 31.72 -44.69 -39.46
CA ASP A 407 32.84 -45.61 -39.27
C ASP A 407 34.07 -45.16 -40.08
N ASN A 408 35.21 -44.98 -39.40
CA ASN A 408 36.51 -44.82 -40.06
C ASN A 408 37.03 -46.18 -40.55
N ILE A 409 37.61 -46.22 -41.75
CA ILE A 409 38.26 -47.41 -42.28
C ILE A 409 39.61 -47.59 -41.57
N ASN A 410 39.83 -48.77 -40.97
CA ASN A 410 40.99 -48.99 -40.10
C ASN A 410 42.31 -49.14 -40.89
N ASP A 411 43.10 -48.07 -40.95
CA ASP A 411 44.40 -47.99 -41.60
C ASP A 411 45.53 -48.62 -40.76
N CYS A 412 45.34 -48.76 -39.44
CA CYS A 412 46.34 -49.36 -38.54
C CYS A 412 46.65 -50.85 -38.79
N LEU A 413 45.89 -51.54 -39.65
CA LEU A 413 46.07 -52.97 -39.97
C LEU A 413 47.45 -53.30 -40.59
N LEU A 414 48.18 -52.32 -41.14
CA LEU A 414 49.52 -52.48 -41.72
C LEU A 414 50.46 -51.32 -41.33
N ASN A 415 50.60 -51.05 -40.02
CA ASN A 415 51.37 -49.92 -39.51
C ASN A 415 52.87 -50.18 -39.26
N ASN A 416 53.64 -49.10 -39.08
CA ASN A 416 55.11 -49.11 -38.90
C ASN A 416 55.57 -48.58 -37.51
N CYS A 417 54.74 -48.63 -36.48
CA CYS A 417 55.08 -48.03 -35.17
C CYS A 417 56.18 -48.79 -34.42
N MET A 418 57.18 -48.08 -33.89
CA MET A 418 58.36 -48.65 -33.23
C MET A 418 58.28 -48.55 -31.70
N ASN A 419 59.25 -49.11 -30.98
CA ASN A 419 59.39 -48.99 -29.52
C ASN A 419 58.13 -49.35 -28.71
N ASN A 420 57.34 -50.31 -29.21
CA ASN A 420 56.07 -50.76 -28.64
C ASN A 420 55.01 -49.64 -28.51
N ALA A 421 55.11 -48.59 -29.35
CA ALA A 421 54.14 -47.53 -29.49
C ALA A 421 52.80 -48.04 -30.05
N THR A 422 51.70 -47.46 -29.58
CA THR A 422 50.35 -47.84 -30.02
C THR A 422 50.04 -47.19 -31.36
N CYS A 423 49.63 -47.96 -32.37
CA CYS A 423 49.07 -47.37 -33.59
C CYS A 423 47.70 -46.76 -33.26
N ILE A 424 47.55 -45.45 -33.51
CA ILE A 424 46.27 -44.75 -33.50
C ILE A 424 45.80 -44.61 -34.94
N ASP A 425 44.61 -45.17 -35.18
CA ASP A 425 43.88 -45.09 -36.43
C ASP A 425 43.50 -43.63 -36.74
N ALA A 426 43.65 -43.20 -37.98
CA ALA A 426 43.29 -41.86 -38.42
C ALA A 426 42.58 -41.93 -39.78
N VAL A 427 42.17 -40.78 -40.30
CA VAL A 427 41.36 -40.72 -41.53
C VAL A 427 42.23 -40.95 -42.76
N ASN A 428 42.12 -42.11 -43.40
CA ASN A 428 42.90 -42.50 -44.59
C ASN A 428 44.43 -42.40 -44.33
N ASN A 429 44.86 -42.68 -43.09
CA ASN A 429 46.23 -42.68 -42.60
C ASN A 429 46.29 -43.27 -41.17
N TYR A 430 47.48 -43.47 -40.60
CA TYR A 430 47.63 -43.78 -39.17
C TYR A 430 48.72 -42.91 -38.51
N THR A 431 48.74 -42.90 -37.17
CA THR A 431 49.76 -42.22 -36.36
C THR A 431 50.27 -43.12 -35.23
N CYS A 432 51.47 -42.88 -34.71
CA CYS A 432 52.05 -43.68 -33.64
C CYS A 432 52.04 -42.92 -32.32
N GLN A 433 51.37 -43.45 -31.30
CA GLN A 433 51.36 -42.89 -29.96
C GLN A 433 52.57 -43.38 -29.16
N CYS A 434 53.48 -42.46 -28.90
CA CYS A 434 54.73 -42.75 -28.20
C CYS A 434 54.50 -43.02 -26.72
N SER A 435 55.23 -44.01 -26.19
CA SER A 435 55.24 -44.28 -24.75
C SER A 435 55.88 -43.10 -23.99
N PRO A 436 55.48 -42.82 -22.73
CA PRO A 436 56.04 -41.71 -21.95
C PRO A 436 57.57 -41.76 -21.90
N GLY A 437 58.19 -40.60 -22.12
CA GLY A 437 59.63 -40.44 -22.36
C GLY A 437 59.97 -40.25 -23.85
N PHE A 438 59.22 -40.88 -24.77
CA PHE A 438 59.59 -40.95 -26.19
C PHE A 438 58.85 -39.95 -27.11
N THR A 439 59.47 -39.62 -28.25
CA THR A 439 58.97 -38.72 -29.31
C THR A 439 59.52 -39.11 -30.69
N GLY A 440 59.03 -38.48 -31.76
CA GLY A 440 59.33 -38.82 -33.15
C GLY A 440 58.12 -39.37 -33.90
N VAL A 441 58.20 -39.51 -35.21
CA VAL A 441 57.03 -39.84 -36.06
C VAL A 441 56.61 -41.31 -35.93
N PHE A 442 57.57 -42.18 -35.61
CA PHE A 442 57.35 -43.59 -35.31
C PHE A 442 57.81 -43.94 -33.89
N CYS A 443 58.05 -42.92 -33.05
CA CYS A 443 58.44 -42.96 -31.63
C CYS A 443 59.89 -43.36 -31.35
N GLU A 444 60.82 -42.76 -32.09
CA GLU A 444 62.24 -43.09 -32.20
C GLU A 444 63.24 -42.32 -31.30
N THR A 445 62.81 -41.37 -30.47
CA THR A 445 63.66 -40.39 -29.72
C THR A 445 63.20 -40.18 -28.27
N ASP A 446 63.99 -39.55 -27.39
CA ASP A 446 63.66 -39.25 -25.97
C ASP A 446 63.46 -37.73 -25.67
N ILE A 447 62.80 -37.37 -24.55
CA ILE A 447 62.50 -35.98 -24.11
C ILE A 447 63.05 -35.65 -22.69
N ASN A 448 63.43 -34.38 -22.46
CA ASN A 448 63.75 -33.75 -21.16
C ASN A 448 62.89 -32.48 -20.97
N PHE A 449 62.41 -32.19 -19.75
CA PHE A 449 61.33 -31.20 -19.52
C PHE A 449 61.71 -29.89 -18.81
N CYS A 450 62.98 -29.69 -18.42
CA CYS A 450 63.42 -28.44 -17.73
C CYS A 450 64.51 -27.63 -18.47
N GLU A 451 64.64 -27.78 -19.80
CA GLU A 451 65.50 -26.90 -20.59
C GLU A 451 64.94 -25.46 -20.71
N LEU A 452 65.85 -24.48 -20.87
CA LEU A 452 65.65 -23.05 -20.66
C LEU A 452 64.52 -22.36 -21.47
N PHE A 453 63.99 -22.99 -22.51
CA PHE A 453 62.90 -22.44 -23.33
C PHE A 453 61.50 -22.87 -22.87
N ILE A 454 61.37 -23.80 -21.92
CA ILE A 454 60.08 -24.34 -21.44
C ILE A 454 60.02 -24.31 -19.90
N ASN A 455 60.31 -23.17 -19.28
CA ASN A 455 60.04 -22.97 -17.85
C ASN A 455 58.61 -22.40 -17.64
N PRO A 456 57.68 -23.14 -17.02
CA PRO A 456 56.28 -22.76 -16.89
C PRO A 456 55.96 -21.88 -15.66
N CYS A 457 56.90 -21.72 -14.73
CA CYS A 457 56.65 -21.09 -13.44
C CYS A 457 56.63 -19.55 -13.53
N LYS A 458 55.64 -18.92 -12.89
CA LYS A 458 55.43 -17.46 -12.95
C LYS A 458 55.56 -16.80 -11.58
N ASN A 459 55.59 -15.47 -11.60
CA ASN A 459 55.72 -14.59 -10.42
C ASN A 459 56.90 -14.96 -9.48
N GLY A 460 58.00 -15.47 -10.05
CA GLY A 460 59.21 -15.82 -9.33
C GLY A 460 59.25 -17.25 -8.76
N GLY A 461 58.26 -18.10 -9.07
CA GLY A 461 58.28 -19.50 -8.64
C GLY A 461 59.40 -20.33 -9.28
N THR A 462 59.93 -21.30 -8.53
CA THR A 462 61.04 -22.16 -8.96
C THR A 462 60.50 -23.46 -9.58
N CYS A 463 61.01 -23.83 -10.77
CA CYS A 463 60.67 -25.10 -11.44
C CYS A 463 61.57 -26.25 -10.94
N VAL A 464 61.00 -27.45 -10.81
CA VAL A 464 61.70 -28.69 -10.46
C VAL A 464 61.28 -29.80 -11.41
N ASP A 465 62.27 -30.40 -12.10
CA ASP A 465 62.09 -31.55 -13.00
C ASP A 465 61.87 -32.84 -12.22
N LEU A 466 60.93 -33.67 -12.66
CA LEU A 466 60.60 -34.98 -12.09
C LEU A 466 60.39 -35.98 -13.23
N VAL A 467 60.47 -37.27 -12.95
CA VAL A 467 60.31 -38.31 -13.99
C VAL A 467 58.87 -38.30 -14.52
N ASN A 468 58.69 -37.72 -15.72
CA ASN A 468 57.43 -37.45 -16.42
C ASN A 468 56.56 -36.28 -15.90
N GLU A 469 57.05 -35.40 -15.01
CA GLU A 469 56.29 -34.22 -14.56
C GLU A 469 57.20 -33.06 -14.10
N TYR A 470 56.62 -31.89 -13.79
CA TYR A 470 57.34 -30.76 -13.17
C TYR A 470 56.49 -30.13 -12.05
N ARG A 471 57.11 -29.36 -11.15
CA ARG A 471 56.41 -28.53 -10.15
C ARG A 471 56.97 -27.12 -10.04
N CYS A 472 56.07 -26.15 -9.80
CA CYS A 472 56.38 -24.76 -9.48
C CYS A 472 56.13 -24.46 -8.00
N ASP A 473 57.15 -24.03 -7.26
CA ASP A 473 57.01 -23.61 -5.85
C ASP A 473 56.84 -22.07 -5.75
N CYS A 474 55.74 -21.61 -5.15
CA CYS A 474 55.24 -20.24 -5.25
C CYS A 474 55.49 -19.33 -4.01
N PRO A 475 55.70 -18.01 -4.20
CA PRO A 475 55.78 -17.04 -3.10
C PRO A 475 54.40 -16.63 -2.53
N GLU A 476 54.37 -16.21 -1.26
CA GLU A 476 53.14 -15.80 -0.57
C GLU A 476 52.44 -14.60 -1.23
N GLY A 477 51.09 -14.60 -1.18
CA GLY A 477 50.24 -13.57 -1.78
C GLY A 477 49.54 -13.99 -3.08
N TYR A 478 49.90 -15.15 -3.65
CA TYR A 478 49.25 -15.75 -4.81
C TYR A 478 48.94 -17.23 -4.58
N VAL A 479 47.75 -17.69 -5.01
CA VAL A 479 47.28 -19.05 -4.73
C VAL A 479 46.74 -19.76 -5.99
N ASP A 480 47.66 -20.38 -6.74
CA ASP A 480 47.41 -21.48 -7.68
C ASP A 480 48.74 -22.14 -8.06
N VAL A 481 48.71 -23.22 -8.85
CA VAL A 481 49.92 -23.99 -9.25
C VAL A 481 50.87 -23.24 -10.21
N HIS A 482 50.51 -22.04 -10.67
CA HIS A 482 51.37 -21.12 -11.41
C HIS A 482 51.44 -19.74 -10.73
N CYS A 483 51.16 -19.68 -9.42
CA CYS A 483 51.37 -18.53 -8.54
C CYS A 483 50.59 -17.24 -8.92
N SER A 484 49.28 -17.29 -9.21
CA SER A 484 48.59 -16.17 -9.91
C SER A 484 47.31 -15.48 -9.32
N SER A 485 46.68 -15.82 -8.17
CA SER A 485 45.45 -15.08 -7.72
C SER A 485 45.11 -14.97 -6.19
N THR A 486 44.09 -14.14 -5.81
CA THR A 486 43.59 -13.83 -4.42
C THR A 486 42.08 -13.39 -4.33
N ASN A 487 41.50 -13.26 -3.11
CA ASN A 487 40.07 -13.15 -2.64
C ASN A 487 39.18 -11.94 -3.16
N GLN A 488 37.86 -11.70 -2.86
CA GLN A 488 36.82 -12.21 -1.89
C GLN A 488 35.35 -12.11 -2.49
N ASN A 489 34.16 -11.74 -1.90
CA ASN A 489 33.70 -11.24 -0.57
C ASN A 489 32.33 -11.75 -0.01
N CYS A 490 31.16 -11.22 -0.47
CA CYS A 490 29.93 -10.91 0.31
C CYS A 490 29.39 -11.89 1.39
N LYS A 491 29.18 -11.34 2.60
CA LYS A 491 28.45 -11.90 3.77
C LYS A 491 27.97 -10.74 4.71
N ASP A 492 27.06 -11.04 5.65
CA ASP A 492 27.04 -10.47 7.04
C ASP A 492 26.06 -9.32 7.54
N VAL A 493 24.95 -8.88 6.90
CA VAL A 493 24.00 -7.90 7.57
C VAL A 493 22.50 -8.29 7.55
N LYS A 494 21.66 -7.70 8.46
CA LYS A 494 20.18 -7.91 8.64
C LYS A 494 19.34 -6.60 8.93
N CYS A 495 18.22 -6.37 8.22
CA CYS A 495 17.13 -5.35 8.37
C CYS A 495 15.75 -6.03 8.59
N GLN A 496 14.68 -5.27 8.86
CA GLN A 496 13.50 -5.75 9.61
C GLN A 496 12.17 -5.57 8.84
N ASN A 497 11.06 -6.08 9.41
CA ASN A 497 9.66 -6.06 8.93
C ASN A 497 9.54 -5.96 7.40
N GLY A 498 10.14 -6.94 6.73
CA GLY A 498 10.28 -6.98 5.28
C GLY A 498 11.70 -6.83 4.75
N GLY A 499 12.77 -6.93 5.54
CA GLY A 499 14.14 -6.47 5.27
C GLY A 499 15.13 -7.24 4.34
N THR A 500 15.79 -6.62 3.33
CA THR A 500 16.96 -7.24 2.62
C THR A 500 17.92 -6.49 1.66
N CYS A 501 19.22 -6.70 1.94
CA CYS A 501 20.53 -6.59 1.23
C CYS A 501 20.73 -6.85 -0.27
N VAL A 502 20.64 -5.88 -1.17
CA VAL A 502 21.02 -6.14 -2.56
C VAL A 502 22.52 -5.95 -2.83
N ASP A 503 23.27 -7.03 -3.14
CA ASP A 503 24.68 -6.95 -3.61
C ASP A 503 24.84 -5.77 -4.59
N ASP A 504 25.73 -4.84 -4.23
CA ASP A 504 25.99 -3.54 -4.86
C ASP A 504 27.49 -3.24 -4.66
N GLU A 505 28.18 -2.70 -5.67
CA GLU A 505 29.63 -2.96 -5.84
C GLU A 505 30.57 -2.13 -4.92
N LYS A 506 30.13 -1.73 -3.71
CA LYS A 506 31.05 -1.51 -2.56
C LYS A 506 30.44 -1.43 -1.17
N GLU A 507 29.33 -0.71 -0.98
CA GLU A 507 28.44 -1.05 0.15
C GLU A 507 27.77 -2.34 -0.31
N ASP A 508 28.28 -3.49 0.15
CA ASP A 508 28.03 -4.85 -0.36
C ASP A 508 26.53 -5.25 -0.35
N TYR A 509 25.59 -4.33 -0.01
CA TYR A 509 24.15 -4.55 0.12
C TYR A 509 23.18 -3.31 0.28
N THR A 510 21.96 -3.31 -0.31
CA THR A 510 20.85 -2.29 -0.15
C THR A 510 19.50 -2.81 0.46
N CYS A 511 18.47 -2.01 0.85
CA CYS A 511 17.15 -2.47 1.44
C CYS A 511 15.86 -1.68 0.98
N LYS A 512 14.76 -2.35 0.53
CA LYS A 512 13.37 -1.84 0.15
C LYS A 512 12.09 -2.45 0.86
N CYS A 513 11.24 -1.66 1.54
CA CYS A 513 10.14 -2.13 2.45
C CYS A 513 8.70 -2.38 1.92
N PRO A 514 7.87 -3.15 2.68
CA PRO A 514 6.41 -3.22 2.51
C PRO A 514 5.67 -1.99 3.04
N SER A 515 4.61 -1.61 2.33
CA SER A 515 3.62 -0.66 2.84
C SER A 515 2.67 -1.33 3.84
N GLY A 516 2.28 -0.70 4.96
CA GLY A 516 2.69 0.58 5.52
C GLY A 516 3.63 0.44 6.71
N PHE A 517 4.67 -0.41 6.63
CA PHE A 517 5.80 -0.35 7.57
C PHE A 517 6.92 0.48 6.91
N ASN A 518 6.95 1.78 7.19
CA ASN A 518 7.85 2.71 6.50
C ASN A 518 9.19 2.91 7.23
N GLY A 519 10.31 2.91 6.51
CA GLY A 519 11.67 3.19 7.03
C GLY A 519 12.75 2.39 6.29
N PRO A 520 14.05 2.52 6.60
CA PRO A 520 15.09 1.69 6.01
C PRO A 520 15.03 0.23 6.49
N HIS A 521 14.37 -0.03 7.62
CA HIS A 521 14.11 -1.34 8.21
C HIS A 521 12.60 -1.56 8.51
N CYS A 522 11.73 -0.71 7.95
CA CYS A 522 10.26 -0.77 7.90
C CYS A 522 9.56 -0.71 9.28
N GLU A 523 9.11 0.44 9.81
CA GLU A 523 9.01 0.55 11.28
C GLU A 523 7.81 1.28 12.03
N TYR A 524 6.63 1.68 11.46
CA TYR A 524 5.60 2.56 12.16
C TYR A 524 4.03 2.41 11.82
N SER A 525 3.04 2.92 12.64
CA SER A 525 1.50 2.90 12.44
C SER A 525 0.53 3.86 13.33
N PRO A 526 -0.86 4.04 13.15
CA PRO A 526 -1.76 5.10 13.82
C PRO A 526 -3.39 5.08 14.03
N ARG A 527 -4.01 5.69 15.11
CA ARG A 527 -5.36 5.51 15.87
C ARG A 527 -6.57 6.58 15.71
N VAL A 528 -7.83 6.77 16.28
CA VAL A 528 -8.97 6.26 17.18
C VAL A 528 -10.39 7.11 17.43
N PHE A 529 -10.72 8.04 18.44
CA PHE A 529 -12.01 8.47 19.26
C PHE A 529 -12.89 9.85 19.11
N SER A 530 -13.67 10.62 20.03
CA SER A 530 -14.84 10.55 21.09
C SER A 530 -15.29 11.77 22.10
N GLN A 531 -16.46 11.73 22.89
CA GLN A 531 -17.07 12.45 24.16
C GLN A 531 -17.58 13.98 24.30
N HIS A 532 -18.56 14.63 25.08
CA HIS A 532 -19.68 14.53 26.18
C HIS A 532 -21.13 15.28 25.98
N THR A 533 -21.82 16.09 26.88
CA THR A 533 -23.35 16.37 26.93
C THR A 533 -24.05 17.80 27.23
N SER A 534 -24.93 18.47 26.41
CA SER A 534 -25.52 19.88 26.65
C SER A 534 -26.97 20.10 27.20
N PRO A 535 -27.36 20.87 28.26
CA PRO A 535 -28.86 20.93 28.62
C PRO A 535 -29.97 21.99 29.15
N CYS A 536 -30.05 22.79 30.26
CA CYS A 536 -30.65 24.19 30.26
C CYS A 536 -30.36 25.28 31.35
N GLN A 537 -31.07 25.40 32.49
CA GLN A 537 -31.56 26.75 32.97
C GLN A 537 -30.66 27.67 33.84
N TYR A 538 -30.28 27.26 35.06
CA TYR A 538 -29.68 28.17 36.08
C TYR A 538 -28.14 28.03 36.20
N GLN A 539 -27.52 27.23 35.33
CA GLN A 539 -26.44 27.75 34.50
C GLN A 539 -27.09 28.21 33.21
N ASP A 540 -26.60 29.27 32.54
CA ASP A 540 -27.26 29.81 31.35
C ASP A 540 -27.65 28.71 30.33
N CYS A 541 -28.87 28.77 29.80
CA CYS A 541 -29.24 28.07 28.56
C CYS A 541 -28.44 28.69 27.39
N LYS A 542 -27.15 28.35 27.27
CA LYS A 542 -26.32 28.69 26.11
C LYS A 542 -27.02 28.16 24.85
N ASN A 543 -26.61 28.72 23.71
CA ASN A 543 -27.11 28.29 22.40
C ASN A 543 -28.64 28.41 22.25
N ASN A 544 -29.25 29.38 22.96
CA ASN A 544 -30.69 29.68 22.98
C ASN A 544 -31.58 28.50 23.36
N GLY A 545 -31.12 27.63 24.27
CA GLY A 545 -31.97 26.57 24.80
C GLY A 545 -33.22 27.11 25.50
N GLN A 546 -34.36 26.46 25.28
CA GLN A 546 -35.59 26.80 25.97
C GLN A 546 -35.63 26.04 27.30
N CYS A 547 -35.49 26.76 28.41
CA CYS A 547 -35.74 26.16 29.72
C CYS A 547 -37.20 25.69 29.80
N TYR A 548 -37.41 24.46 30.26
CA TYR A 548 -38.65 24.10 30.93
C TYR A 548 -38.38 23.65 32.36
N TYR A 549 -39.38 23.80 33.23
CA TYR A 549 -39.33 23.31 34.60
C TYR A 549 -39.97 21.91 34.66
N ASN A 550 -39.26 20.92 35.22
CA ASN A 550 -39.72 19.54 35.22
C ASN A 550 -40.57 19.25 36.46
N ASN A 551 -41.89 19.33 36.28
CA ASN A 551 -42.90 19.15 37.34
C ASN A 551 -42.86 17.78 38.05
N VAL A 552 -42.14 16.77 37.53
CA VAL A 552 -42.05 15.42 38.15
C VAL A 552 -40.84 15.31 39.07
N THR A 553 -39.69 15.90 38.70
CA THR A 553 -38.44 15.82 39.47
C THR A 553 -38.19 17.04 40.35
N GLY A 554 -38.98 18.12 40.18
CA GLY A 554 -38.86 19.36 40.96
C GLY A 554 -37.66 20.23 40.57
N ASN A 555 -36.85 19.81 39.60
CA ASN A 555 -35.68 20.53 39.09
C ASN A 555 -36.01 21.20 37.75
N TYR A 556 -35.22 22.19 37.33
CA TYR A 556 -35.30 22.71 35.95
C TYR A 556 -34.73 21.68 34.95
N GLY A 557 -35.03 21.84 33.65
CA GLY A 557 -34.61 20.89 32.61
C GLY A 557 -34.62 21.42 31.17
N CYS A 558 -34.54 20.48 30.24
CA CYS A 558 -33.93 20.63 28.92
C CYS A 558 -34.90 20.55 27.73
N ASN A 559 -35.37 21.70 27.22
CA ASN A 559 -35.78 21.85 25.82
C ASN A 559 -34.75 22.71 25.08
N CYS A 560 -33.49 22.28 25.01
CA CYS A 560 -32.62 22.93 24.05
C CYS A 560 -33.15 22.74 22.62
N LEU A 561 -32.73 23.64 21.73
CA LEU A 561 -33.01 23.52 20.30
C LEU A 561 -32.37 22.23 19.72
N PRO A 562 -32.75 21.76 18.52
CA PRO A 562 -32.14 20.57 17.92
C PRO A 562 -30.62 20.73 17.76
N GLY A 563 -29.86 20.07 18.65
CA GLY A 563 -28.41 20.19 18.75
C GLY A 563 -27.81 20.15 20.15
N PHE A 564 -28.62 20.08 21.21
CA PHE A 564 -28.17 20.15 22.61
C PHE A 564 -29.15 19.26 23.51
N HIS A 565 -28.73 18.35 24.47
CA HIS A 565 -29.58 17.48 25.39
C HIS A 565 -29.02 17.02 26.82
N GLY A 566 -29.83 16.92 27.93
CA GLY A 566 -29.45 16.55 29.37
C GLY A 566 -30.06 17.37 30.61
N ASP A 567 -29.26 17.87 31.62
CA ASP A 567 -29.55 18.95 32.68
C ASP A 567 -29.27 20.53 32.47
N LYS A 568 -28.10 21.09 32.04
CA LYS A 568 -27.59 22.53 32.13
C LYS A 568 -27.36 23.60 30.97
N CYS A 569 -27.45 23.35 29.64
CA CYS A 569 -27.55 24.32 28.50
C CYS A 569 -26.19 24.77 28.00
N GLU A 570 -25.15 23.96 28.12
CA GLU A 570 -23.79 24.35 27.76
C GLU A 570 -23.16 23.52 26.63
N MET A 571 -23.17 22.19 26.71
CA MET A 571 -22.24 21.30 25.97
C MET A 571 -22.65 20.65 24.60
N ILE A 572 -22.71 21.40 23.48
CA ILE A 572 -23.28 21.06 22.13
C ILE A 572 -23.21 19.57 21.72
N ILE A 573 -24.35 18.92 21.37
CA ILE A 573 -24.40 17.49 20.93
C ILE A 573 -24.75 17.24 19.46
N SER A 574 -25.07 18.27 18.68
CA SER A 574 -25.18 18.16 17.22
C SER A 574 -24.56 19.34 16.50
N VAL A 575 -23.97 19.03 15.35
CA VAL A 575 -23.17 19.96 14.56
C VAL A 575 -23.31 19.63 13.08
N THR A 576 -23.54 20.67 12.29
CA THR A 576 -23.42 20.63 10.83
C THR A 576 -21.99 20.99 10.44
N PHE A 577 -21.31 20.07 9.75
CA PHE A 577 -20.00 20.31 9.16
C PHE A 577 -20.21 20.95 7.79
N THR A 578 -19.73 22.18 7.61
CA THR A 578 -20.12 23.03 6.46
C THR A 578 -19.03 23.20 5.41
N GLN A 579 -17.76 23.00 5.77
CA GLN A 579 -16.59 23.22 4.90
C GLN A 579 -15.91 21.87 4.56
N LYS A 580 -14.78 21.87 3.86
CA LYS A 580 -14.08 20.63 3.41
C LYS A 580 -12.96 20.18 4.36
N ASP A 581 -12.61 21.10 5.23
CA ASP A 581 -11.56 21.19 6.24
C ASP A 581 -12.17 21.32 7.65
N SER A 582 -13.42 20.86 7.81
CA SER A 582 -14.16 20.92 9.07
C SER A 582 -13.78 19.77 9.99
N TYR A 583 -13.26 20.07 11.18
CA TYR A 583 -12.93 19.06 12.18
C TYR A 583 -13.13 19.61 13.59
N VAL A 584 -13.07 18.70 14.55
CA VAL A 584 -13.06 18.96 16.00
C VAL A 584 -11.89 18.20 16.59
N GLN A 585 -11.11 18.79 17.49
CA GLN A 585 -10.08 18.10 18.26
C GLN A 585 -10.45 18.03 19.76
N TYR A 586 -10.10 16.95 20.46
CA TYR A 586 -10.07 16.90 21.93
C TYR A 586 -8.80 16.21 22.44
N HIS A 587 -8.61 16.28 23.76
CA HIS A 587 -7.56 15.59 24.48
C HIS A 587 -7.66 14.05 24.34
N LYS A 588 -6.58 13.33 24.73
CA LYS A 588 -6.54 11.87 24.68
C LYS A 588 -7.63 11.20 25.51
N LEU A 589 -8.07 10.02 25.07
CA LEU A 589 -9.09 9.28 25.82
C LEU A 589 -8.48 8.42 26.93
N GLU A 590 -9.08 8.49 28.12
CA GLU A 590 -8.75 7.58 29.23
C GLU A 590 -9.38 6.19 29.00
N ASN A 591 -8.70 5.36 28.19
CA ASN A 591 -9.11 4.01 27.90
C ASN A 591 -9.10 3.08 29.13
N LYS A 592 -10.24 3.06 29.82
CA LYS A 592 -10.71 1.85 30.52
C LYS A 592 -10.93 0.74 29.47
N PRO A 593 -10.85 -0.56 29.82
CA PRO A 593 -10.60 -1.68 28.88
C PRO A 593 -11.68 -2.02 27.82
N LYS A 594 -12.62 -1.12 27.55
CA LYS A 594 -13.66 -1.21 26.52
C LYS A 594 -13.95 0.20 25.99
N ALA A 595 -14.27 0.29 24.70
CA ALA A 595 -14.80 1.51 24.09
C ALA A 595 -16.11 1.20 23.36
N ASN A 596 -17.20 1.84 23.79
CA ASN A 596 -18.52 1.67 23.20
C ASN A 596 -18.98 2.97 22.54
N ILE A 597 -18.87 3.06 21.22
CA ILE A 597 -19.17 4.22 20.41
C ILE A 597 -20.61 4.13 19.92
N THR A 598 -21.32 5.25 19.87
CA THR A 598 -22.58 5.39 19.13
C THR A 598 -22.54 6.73 18.39
N MET A 599 -23.12 6.85 17.19
CA MET A 599 -23.24 8.10 16.46
C MET A 599 -24.46 8.11 15.54
N VAL A 600 -25.25 9.19 15.57
CA VAL A 600 -26.41 9.35 14.68
C VAL A 600 -26.13 10.48 13.69
N PHE A 601 -26.13 10.22 12.38
CA PHE A 601 -25.74 11.27 11.41
C PHE A 601 -26.46 11.16 10.07
N ALA A 602 -26.52 12.29 9.38
CA ALA A 602 -27.14 12.45 8.07
C ALA A 602 -26.19 13.15 7.09
N THR A 603 -26.07 12.60 5.88
CA THR A 603 -25.19 13.11 4.82
C THR A 603 -25.62 12.63 3.45
N ARG A 604 -25.14 13.30 2.40
CA ARG A 604 -25.17 12.81 1.01
C ARG A 604 -23.77 12.55 0.44
N GLN A 605 -22.72 12.81 1.22
CA GLN A 605 -21.33 12.67 0.81
C GLN A 605 -20.94 11.19 0.79
N GLU A 606 -20.26 10.76 -0.28
CA GLU A 606 -19.86 9.35 -0.42
C GLU A 606 -18.67 8.96 0.47
N ASN A 607 -17.78 9.88 0.80
CA ASN A 607 -16.54 9.58 1.53
C ASN A 607 -16.21 10.69 2.53
N GLY A 608 -15.66 10.38 3.69
CA GLY A 608 -15.17 11.39 4.64
C GLY A 608 -15.03 10.88 6.06
N ILE A 609 -14.10 11.47 6.82
CA ILE A 609 -13.78 11.02 8.18
C ILE A 609 -14.96 11.30 9.12
N LEU A 610 -15.38 10.29 9.88
CA LEU A 610 -16.35 10.45 10.97
C LEU A 610 -15.64 10.61 12.31
N PHE A 611 -14.53 9.89 12.53
CA PHE A 611 -14.00 9.57 13.87
C PHE A 611 -12.51 9.15 13.79
N TYR A 612 -11.61 9.76 14.57
CA TYR A 612 -10.15 9.52 14.52
C TYR A 612 -9.39 9.93 15.81
N ASN A 613 -8.11 9.55 16.04
CA ASN A 613 -7.30 9.81 17.28
C ASN A 613 -5.88 9.19 17.24
N GLY A 614 -4.99 9.73 16.41
CA GLY A 614 -3.54 9.67 16.60
C GLY A 614 -2.76 8.41 16.23
N LEU A 615 -2.09 7.73 17.19
CA LEU A 615 -0.87 6.93 16.91
C LEU A 615 -0.85 5.46 17.41
N MET A 616 0.07 4.70 16.80
CA MET A 616 0.41 3.26 16.90
C MET A 616 -0.53 2.22 16.28
N ASP A 617 -1.78 2.04 16.71
CA ASP A 617 -2.66 0.95 16.21
C ASP A 617 -3.96 1.55 15.60
N HIS A 618 -5.22 1.03 15.66
CA HIS A 618 -6.40 1.74 15.06
C HIS A 618 -7.79 1.61 15.76
N ILE A 619 -8.70 2.61 15.61
CA ILE A 619 -10.20 2.50 15.53
C ILE A 619 -10.80 3.63 14.67
N ALA A 620 -10.19 3.96 13.53
CA ALA A 620 -10.72 5.00 12.65
C ALA A 620 -12.10 4.63 12.10
N VAL A 621 -13.00 5.61 11.95
CA VAL A 621 -14.28 5.45 11.26
C VAL A 621 -14.43 6.51 10.17
N GLU A 622 -14.75 6.08 8.96
CA GLU A 622 -14.96 6.94 7.80
C GLU A 622 -16.18 6.47 6.98
N LEU A 623 -16.71 7.36 6.16
CA LEU A 623 -17.56 7.00 5.03
C LEU A 623 -16.68 6.57 3.86
N PHE A 624 -17.08 5.51 3.16
CA PHE A 624 -16.45 5.01 1.94
C PHE A 624 -17.52 4.54 0.94
N TYR A 625 -17.62 5.22 -0.21
CA TYR A 625 -18.69 5.07 -1.21
C TYR A 625 -20.12 4.97 -0.61
N GLY A 626 -20.38 5.76 0.42
CA GLY A 626 -21.67 5.87 1.11
C GLY A 626 -21.94 4.79 2.16
N ARG A 627 -20.95 3.96 2.48
CA ARG A 627 -21.01 2.96 3.57
C ARG A 627 -20.14 3.42 4.74
N VAL A 628 -20.43 2.94 5.95
CA VAL A 628 -19.47 3.02 7.06
C VAL A 628 -18.30 2.09 6.77
N ARG A 629 -17.08 2.55 7.03
CA ARG A 629 -15.87 1.73 7.18
C ARG A 629 -15.27 1.99 8.56
N VAL A 630 -15.05 0.92 9.31
CA VAL A 630 -14.34 0.93 10.60
C VAL A 630 -13.00 0.21 10.42
N SER A 631 -11.95 0.73 11.03
CA SER A 631 -10.57 0.26 10.87
C SER A 631 -9.95 0.07 12.26
N TYR A 632 -9.89 -1.17 12.77
CA TYR A 632 -9.49 -1.50 14.15
C TYR A 632 -8.17 -2.28 14.22
N ASP A 633 -7.27 -1.84 15.08
CA ASP A 633 -5.94 -2.44 15.25
C ASP A 633 -5.47 -2.26 16.70
N VAL A 634 -4.84 -3.31 17.21
CA VAL A 634 -4.28 -3.47 18.56
C VAL A 634 -2.93 -4.19 18.45
N GLY A 635 -2.06 -3.72 17.55
CA GLY A 635 -0.79 -4.37 17.21
C GLY A 635 -1.00 -5.48 16.18
N ASN A 636 -2.01 -5.36 15.33
CA ASN A 636 -2.27 -6.23 14.18
C ASN A 636 -2.10 -5.46 12.88
N TYR A 637 -0.91 -5.54 12.30
CA TYR A 637 -0.72 -5.19 10.90
C TYR A 637 -1.05 -6.39 9.98
N PRO A 638 -1.67 -6.20 8.81
CA PRO A 638 -2.49 -5.03 8.44
C PRO A 638 -3.71 -4.89 9.35
N VAL A 639 -4.20 -3.66 9.49
CA VAL A 639 -5.40 -3.31 10.25
C VAL A 639 -6.61 -4.15 9.84
N SER A 640 -7.44 -4.56 10.80
CA SER A 640 -8.72 -5.21 10.49
C SER A 640 -9.74 -4.14 10.09
N THR A 641 -10.32 -4.26 8.90
CA THR A 641 -11.34 -3.32 8.43
C THR A 641 -12.69 -4.00 8.27
N MET A 642 -13.76 -3.24 8.44
CA MET A 642 -15.13 -3.74 8.58
C MET A 642 -16.11 -2.72 8.01
N PHE A 643 -17.10 -3.16 7.23
CA PHE A 643 -18.02 -2.29 6.51
C PHE A 643 -19.49 -2.49 6.92
N SER A 644 -20.34 -1.49 6.70
CA SER A 644 -21.79 -1.60 6.91
C SER A 644 -22.47 -2.37 5.77
N TYR A 645 -23.46 -3.21 6.12
CA TYR A 645 -24.34 -3.91 5.16
C TYR A 645 -25.13 -2.92 4.29
N GLU A 646 -25.52 -1.78 4.86
CA GLU A 646 -26.30 -0.73 4.21
C GLU A 646 -25.46 0.47 3.76
N LYS A 647 -25.98 1.20 2.77
CA LYS A 647 -25.53 2.57 2.43
C LYS A 647 -26.36 3.56 3.26
N ILE A 648 -25.70 4.64 3.67
CA ILE A 648 -26.22 5.61 4.64
C ILE A 648 -25.99 7.08 4.19
N ASN A 649 -25.91 7.28 2.87
CA ASN A 649 -25.64 8.58 2.24
C ASN A 649 -26.83 9.10 1.40
N ASP A 650 -28.06 8.77 1.80
CA ASP A 650 -29.29 9.23 1.15
C ASP A 650 -29.73 10.65 1.61
N GLY A 651 -29.23 11.10 2.77
CA GLY A 651 -29.56 12.36 3.43
C GLY A 651 -30.49 12.22 4.63
N ASN A 652 -30.87 11.00 5.03
CA ASN A 652 -31.59 10.70 6.26
C ASN A 652 -30.62 10.48 7.43
N PHE A 653 -31.15 10.44 8.67
CA PHE A 653 -30.35 10.12 9.86
C PHE A 653 -30.25 8.61 10.07
N HIS A 654 -29.02 8.10 10.10
CA HIS A 654 -28.69 6.72 10.44
C HIS A 654 -28.00 6.65 11.79
N SER A 655 -28.25 5.59 12.55
CA SER A 655 -27.59 5.28 13.83
C SER A 655 -26.50 4.23 13.62
N LEU A 656 -25.29 4.51 14.09
CA LEU A 656 -24.12 3.64 14.03
C LEU A 656 -23.59 3.38 15.43
N GLU A 657 -23.56 2.12 15.86
CA GLU A 657 -22.91 1.66 17.10
C GLU A 657 -21.63 0.90 16.77
N ILE A 658 -20.60 1.07 17.60
CA ILE A 658 -19.34 0.33 17.49
C ILE A 658 -18.83 -0.04 18.89
N LEU A 659 -18.84 -1.33 19.23
CA LEU A 659 -18.37 -1.86 20.51
C LEU A 659 -17.01 -2.55 20.34
N ALA A 660 -15.96 -1.93 20.87
CA ALA A 660 -14.61 -2.50 20.96
C ALA A 660 -14.31 -2.99 22.39
N VAL A 661 -13.98 -4.27 22.52
CA VAL A 661 -13.66 -4.94 23.79
C VAL A 661 -12.47 -5.86 23.57
N LYS A 662 -11.34 -5.57 24.23
CA LYS A 662 -10.05 -6.22 23.97
C LYS A 662 -9.68 -6.14 22.47
N GLN A 663 -9.46 -7.30 21.85
CA GLN A 663 -9.21 -7.52 20.43
C GLN A 663 -10.49 -7.64 19.58
N ASN A 664 -11.68 -7.73 20.17
CA ASN A 664 -12.93 -7.82 19.42
C ASN A 664 -13.49 -6.43 19.13
N ILE A 665 -13.96 -6.24 17.90
CA ILE A 665 -14.78 -5.09 17.52
C ILE A 665 -16.09 -5.56 16.88
N THR A 666 -17.19 -4.92 17.26
CA THR A 666 -18.52 -5.13 16.67
C THR A 666 -19.07 -3.80 16.19
N MET A 667 -19.77 -3.78 15.06
CA MET A 667 -20.49 -2.62 14.52
C MET A 667 -21.93 -2.98 14.21
N ARG A 668 -22.86 -2.07 14.48
CA ARG A 668 -24.29 -2.18 14.15
C ARG A 668 -24.79 -0.88 13.52
N VAL A 669 -25.69 -0.97 12.55
CA VAL A 669 -26.32 0.18 11.88
C VAL A 669 -27.83 0.00 11.91
N ASP A 670 -28.57 1.05 12.29
CA ASP A 670 -30.05 1.14 12.30
C ASP A 670 -30.75 -0.08 12.93
N ASP A 671 -30.28 -0.50 14.12
CA ASP A 671 -30.70 -1.69 14.85
C ASP A 671 -30.57 -3.05 14.10
N GLY A 672 -29.97 -3.05 12.90
CA GLY A 672 -29.76 -4.23 12.06
C GLY A 672 -28.75 -5.24 12.60
N ASN A 673 -28.35 -6.20 11.76
CA ASN A 673 -27.46 -7.29 12.19
C ASN A 673 -26.07 -6.75 12.59
N PRO A 674 -25.55 -7.11 13.78
CA PRO A 674 -24.19 -6.75 14.17
C PRO A 674 -23.16 -7.49 13.32
N ASN A 675 -22.17 -6.76 12.83
CA ASN A 675 -20.98 -7.26 12.16
C ASN A 675 -19.83 -7.30 13.19
N THR A 676 -19.07 -8.39 13.28
CA THR A 676 -18.02 -8.56 14.31
C THR A 676 -16.72 -9.09 13.72
N ALA A 677 -15.60 -8.49 14.11
CA ALA A 677 -14.25 -8.93 13.79
C ALA A 677 -13.41 -9.14 15.06
N THR A 678 -12.50 -10.12 15.02
CA THR A 678 -11.55 -10.42 16.09
C THR A 678 -10.13 -10.23 15.61
N ASN A 679 -9.40 -9.35 16.27
CA ASN A 679 -8.02 -9.04 15.92
C ASN A 679 -7.04 -10.04 16.54
N LYS A 680 -5.98 -10.37 15.79
CA LYS A 680 -4.83 -11.14 16.27
C LYS A 680 -3.61 -10.21 16.27
N GLY A 681 -3.57 -9.32 17.26
CA GLY A 681 -2.53 -8.29 17.45
C GLY A 681 -1.85 -8.38 18.81
N ASP A 682 -0.65 -7.81 18.91
CA ASP A 682 0.23 -7.98 20.07
C ASP A 682 -0.30 -7.34 21.36
N ASN A 683 -1.17 -6.33 21.27
CA ASN A 683 -1.82 -5.70 22.41
C ASN A 683 -3.17 -6.37 22.71
N GLU A 684 -3.46 -6.63 23.99
CA GLU A 684 -4.79 -7.11 24.42
C GLU A 684 -5.86 -5.99 24.34
N TYR A 685 -5.45 -4.73 24.43
CA TYR A 685 -6.34 -3.54 24.46
C TYR A 685 -5.81 -2.41 23.58
N LEU A 686 -6.72 -1.49 23.27
CA LEU A 686 -6.44 -0.25 22.56
C LEU A 686 -5.73 0.77 23.48
N ASN A 687 -4.44 1.06 23.27
CA ASN A 687 -3.64 1.98 24.09
C ASN A 687 -3.35 3.31 23.37
N VAL A 688 -3.91 4.44 23.80
CA VAL A 688 -3.90 5.69 23.00
C VAL A 688 -3.52 6.90 23.85
N GLU A 689 -2.48 7.64 23.42
CA GLU A 689 -1.92 8.77 24.17
C GLU A 689 -2.11 10.14 23.50
N THR A 690 -2.75 10.15 22.33
CA THR A 690 -2.80 11.27 21.37
C THR A 690 -4.09 12.09 21.42
N PRO A 691 -4.17 13.27 20.77
CA PRO A 691 -5.42 14.00 20.56
C PRO A 691 -6.39 13.24 19.65
N LEU A 692 -7.69 13.41 19.89
CA LEU A 692 -8.79 12.74 19.22
C LEU A 692 -9.54 13.72 18.29
N TYR A 693 -10.23 13.22 17.27
CA TYR A 693 -10.86 14.02 16.22
C TYR A 693 -12.22 13.49 15.75
N ILE A 694 -13.16 14.41 15.44
CA ILE A 694 -14.48 14.09 14.90
C ILE A 694 -14.72 14.87 13.59
N GLY A 695 -15.32 14.18 12.60
CA GLY A 695 -15.81 14.75 11.33
C GLY A 695 -14.74 15.22 10.34
N GLY A 696 -13.45 15.17 10.67
CA GLY A 696 -12.36 15.59 9.81
C GLY A 696 -11.01 15.49 10.51
N LEU A 697 -9.96 16.05 9.90
CA LEU A 697 -8.64 16.18 10.50
C LEU A 697 -8.00 17.54 10.15
N PRO A 698 -7.13 18.10 11.01
CA PRO A 698 -6.30 19.25 10.68
C PRO A 698 -5.37 18.94 9.51
N GLU A 699 -5.08 19.94 8.67
CA GLU A 699 -4.23 19.74 7.49
C GLU A 699 -2.79 19.30 7.86
N GLU A 700 -2.29 19.68 9.04
CA GLU A 700 -1.00 19.22 9.56
C GLU A 700 -1.00 17.71 9.89
N VAL A 701 -2.10 17.19 10.44
CA VAL A 701 -2.26 15.75 10.71
C VAL A 701 -2.40 15.00 9.38
N ILE A 702 -3.10 15.59 8.40
CA ILE A 702 -3.26 15.03 7.05
C ILE A 702 -1.93 15.02 6.26
N LYS A 703 -1.06 16.01 6.46
CA LYS A 703 0.26 16.11 5.80
C LYS A 703 1.39 15.42 6.57
N GLY A 704 1.19 15.12 7.85
CA GLY A 704 2.18 14.51 8.71
C GLY A 704 2.53 13.06 8.33
N PRO A 705 3.63 12.50 8.89
CA PRO A 705 4.04 11.12 8.63
C PRO A 705 2.98 10.08 9.04
N ALA A 706 2.01 10.47 9.87
CA ALA A 706 0.83 9.69 10.19
C ALA A 706 0.08 9.22 8.93
N VAL A 707 -0.25 10.08 7.94
CA VAL A 707 -1.17 9.69 6.84
C VAL A 707 -0.60 8.69 5.83
N ARG A 708 0.72 8.45 5.80
CA ARG A 708 1.28 7.29 5.07
C ARG A 708 1.04 5.95 5.77
N LEU A 709 0.51 6.00 6.98
CA LEU A 709 0.32 4.90 7.90
C LEU A 709 -1.16 4.78 8.32
N VAL A 710 -1.90 5.90 8.35
CA VAL A 710 -3.36 5.91 8.56
C VAL A 710 -4.02 5.28 7.34
N HIS A 711 -4.71 4.15 7.54
CA HIS A 711 -5.46 3.52 6.46
C HIS A 711 -6.79 4.24 6.10
N VAL A 712 -6.95 5.52 6.45
CA VAL A 712 -8.03 6.40 5.97
C VAL A 712 -7.77 6.71 4.51
N ARG A 713 -8.68 6.30 3.62
CA ARG A 713 -8.46 6.42 2.17
C ARG A 713 -8.76 7.80 1.61
N ASN A 714 -9.52 8.61 2.32
CA ASN A 714 -9.89 9.94 1.88
C ASN A 714 -9.91 10.92 3.06
N GLY A 715 -8.87 11.74 3.16
CA GLY A 715 -8.72 12.76 4.21
C GLY A 715 -9.73 13.91 4.16
N THR A 716 -10.73 13.87 3.27
CA THR A 716 -11.83 14.85 3.28
C THR A 716 -12.61 14.81 4.59
N SER A 717 -12.94 15.98 5.10
CA SER A 717 -13.94 16.11 6.18
C SER A 717 -15.30 15.62 5.73
N PHE A 718 -16.06 15.08 6.66
CA PHE A 718 -17.49 14.85 6.53
C PHE A 718 -18.22 16.19 6.31
N ASN A 719 -19.21 16.20 5.42
CA ASN A 719 -20.19 17.29 5.28
C ASN A 719 -21.59 16.69 5.47
N GLY A 720 -22.45 17.37 6.23
CA GLY A 720 -23.69 16.81 6.75
C GLY A 720 -23.87 17.20 8.22
N CYS A 721 -24.79 16.55 8.92
CA CYS A 721 -24.97 16.77 10.35
C CYS A 721 -24.79 15.50 11.17
N MET A 722 -24.04 15.58 12.27
CA MET A 722 -23.99 14.56 13.31
C MET A 722 -24.80 15.03 14.52
N ARG A 723 -25.50 14.11 15.19
CA ARG A 723 -26.19 14.29 16.48
C ARG A 723 -26.03 13.05 17.35
N THR A 724 -26.25 13.17 18.65
CA THR A 724 -26.34 12.00 19.57
C THR A 724 -25.17 11.03 19.35
N VAL A 725 -23.96 11.58 19.24
CA VAL A 725 -22.75 10.77 19.30
C VAL A 725 -22.47 10.49 20.78
N LEU A 726 -21.95 9.31 21.11
CA LEU A 726 -21.70 8.83 22.47
C LEU A 726 -20.39 8.03 22.55
N LEU A 727 -19.82 7.99 23.74
CA LEU A 727 -18.85 6.99 24.17
C LEU A 727 -19.19 6.44 25.55
N ASN A 728 -19.07 5.13 25.72
CA ASN A 728 -19.10 4.43 27.02
C ASN A 728 -20.35 4.65 27.89
N GLY A 729 -21.37 5.33 27.37
CA GLY A 729 -22.62 5.73 28.05
C GLY A 729 -22.85 7.25 28.13
N GLU A 730 -21.85 8.07 27.80
CA GLU A 730 -21.92 9.55 27.79
C GLU A 730 -21.92 10.09 26.35
N TYR A 731 -22.40 11.31 26.08
CA TYR A 731 -22.58 11.86 24.71
C TYR A 731 -21.26 12.36 24.06
N LEU A 732 -21.32 13.17 22.98
CA LEU A 732 -20.25 13.91 22.29
C LEU A 732 -20.53 15.43 22.41
N ASP A 733 -19.59 16.23 22.93
CA ASP A 733 -19.80 17.64 23.30
C ASP A 733 -18.76 18.53 22.66
N TYR A 734 -19.18 19.28 21.67
CA TYR A 734 -18.26 20.11 20.92
C TYR A 734 -17.66 21.26 21.77
N THR A 735 -18.31 21.76 22.83
CA THR A 735 -17.72 22.84 23.67
C THR A 735 -16.51 22.45 24.52
N LYS A 736 -16.23 21.16 24.70
CA LYS A 736 -14.99 20.67 25.34
C LYS A 736 -13.84 20.44 24.36
N SER A 737 -14.01 20.76 23.07
CA SER A 737 -12.95 20.62 22.07
C SER A 737 -11.75 21.51 22.39
N GLU A 738 -10.55 21.01 22.13
CA GLU A 738 -9.33 21.84 22.07
C GLU A 738 -9.37 22.78 20.85
N GLU A 739 -9.98 22.36 19.74
CA GLU A 739 -10.08 23.14 18.49
C GLU A 739 -11.32 22.75 17.65
N MET A 740 -11.85 23.69 16.86
CA MET A 740 -12.86 23.47 15.82
C MET A 740 -12.57 24.29 14.56
N GLN A 741 -12.89 23.72 13.40
CA GLN A 741 -12.89 24.42 12.11
C GLN A 741 -14.18 24.10 11.32
N GLY A 742 -14.70 25.09 10.58
CA GLY A 742 -15.77 24.91 9.58
C GLY A 742 -17.14 24.40 10.04
N ILE A 743 -17.43 24.42 11.35
CA ILE A 743 -18.62 23.82 11.97
C ILE A 743 -19.67 24.88 12.38
N ALA A 744 -20.94 24.53 12.24
CA ALA A 744 -22.08 25.25 12.80
C ALA A 744 -22.88 24.35 13.78
N PRO A 745 -23.38 24.87 14.91
CA PRO A 745 -24.17 24.08 15.86
C PRO A 745 -25.58 23.76 15.33
N GLY A 746 -26.11 22.59 15.71
CA GLY A 746 -27.43 22.12 15.31
C GLY A 746 -27.48 21.46 13.93
N CYS A 747 -28.64 20.90 13.58
CA CYS A 747 -28.95 20.31 12.26
C CYS A 747 -30.09 21.06 11.51
N PRO A 748 -30.08 22.40 11.40
CA PRO A 748 -31.25 23.18 10.97
C PRO A 748 -31.84 22.73 9.62
N THR A 749 -30.98 22.48 8.62
CA THR A 749 -31.38 22.03 7.28
C THR A 749 -31.99 20.62 7.21
N TYR A 750 -31.84 19.80 8.25
CA TYR A 750 -32.36 18.43 8.32
C TYR A 750 -33.53 18.29 9.30
N ASP A 751 -33.56 19.06 10.39
CA ASP A 751 -34.64 18.98 11.39
C ASP A 751 -35.84 19.90 11.08
N LYS A 752 -35.64 21.07 10.45
CA LYS A 752 -36.70 21.92 9.89
C LYS A 752 -36.16 22.76 8.71
N PRO A 753 -36.38 22.36 7.44
CA PRO A 753 -36.02 23.20 6.31
C PRO A 753 -36.85 24.49 6.32
N ASP A 754 -36.21 25.61 6.68
CA ASP A 754 -36.70 26.95 6.39
C ASP A 754 -36.16 27.38 5.02
N PRO A 755 -37.01 27.49 3.98
CA PRO A 755 -36.56 27.84 2.64
C PRO A 755 -36.00 29.28 2.55
N CYS A 756 -36.17 30.12 3.58
CA CYS A 756 -35.58 31.45 3.63
C CYS A 756 -34.12 31.50 4.10
N ILE A 757 -33.56 30.46 4.73
CA ILE A 757 -32.17 30.48 5.25
C ILE A 757 -31.13 30.62 4.12
N MET A 758 -31.45 30.21 2.89
CA MET A 758 -30.61 30.43 1.69
C MET A 758 -31.39 31.13 0.57
N HIS A 759 -32.21 32.13 0.90
CA HIS A 759 -33.02 32.84 -0.08
C HIS A 759 -32.21 33.60 -1.13
N MET A 760 -32.69 33.62 -2.37
CA MET A 760 -32.06 34.41 -3.44
C MET A 760 -32.57 35.87 -3.54
N CYS A 761 -33.40 36.32 -2.59
CA CYS A 761 -33.86 37.70 -2.52
C CYS A 761 -32.68 38.66 -2.29
N LYS A 762 -32.47 39.63 -3.19
CA LYS A 762 -31.37 40.61 -3.08
C LYS A 762 -31.79 41.89 -2.36
N GLN A 763 -32.77 42.60 -2.90
CA GLN A 763 -33.27 43.88 -2.38
C GLN A 763 -34.73 43.72 -1.93
N GLY A 764 -34.95 42.77 -1.03
CA GLY A 764 -36.26 42.34 -0.56
C GLY A 764 -36.13 41.28 0.54
N PHE A 765 -37.19 41.11 1.31
CA PHE A 765 -37.25 40.11 2.38
C PHE A 765 -37.82 38.79 1.85
N CYS A 766 -37.32 37.67 2.36
CA CYS A 766 -37.90 36.37 2.07
C CYS A 766 -39.09 36.08 2.97
N ARG A 767 -40.13 35.50 2.40
CA ARG A 767 -41.28 34.92 3.10
C ARG A 767 -41.51 33.50 2.61
N ALA A 768 -41.46 32.54 3.52
CA ALA A 768 -41.78 31.15 3.22
C ALA A 768 -43.26 31.01 2.81
N LEU A 769 -43.54 30.10 1.87
CA LEU A 769 -44.88 29.71 1.46
C LEU A 769 -45.23 28.30 1.97
N ASP A 770 -44.25 27.40 1.99
CA ASP A 770 -44.32 26.04 2.57
C ASP A 770 -42.93 25.61 3.10
N THR A 771 -42.70 24.32 3.34
CA THR A 771 -41.42 23.76 3.86
C THR A 771 -40.27 23.73 2.84
N TYR A 772 -40.53 24.05 1.57
CA TYR A 772 -39.58 23.97 0.47
C TYR A 772 -39.60 25.20 -0.46
N SER A 773 -40.69 25.98 -0.48
CA SER A 773 -40.85 27.15 -1.36
C SER A 773 -40.97 28.48 -0.62
N TYR A 774 -40.48 29.55 -1.26
CA TYR A 774 -40.47 30.91 -0.73
C TYR A 774 -40.78 31.95 -1.82
N VAL A 775 -41.16 33.15 -1.39
CA VAL A 775 -41.32 34.34 -2.23
C VAL A 775 -40.47 35.49 -1.69
N CYS A 776 -40.04 36.41 -2.57
CA CYS A 776 -39.34 37.63 -2.20
C CYS A 776 -40.29 38.83 -2.22
N ASP A 777 -40.51 39.46 -1.07
CA ASP A 777 -41.24 40.72 -0.95
C ASP A 777 -40.24 41.88 -1.10
N CYS A 778 -40.30 42.59 -2.23
CA CYS A 778 -39.27 43.56 -2.62
C CYS A 778 -39.36 44.89 -1.87
N LEU A 779 -38.21 45.51 -1.64
CA LEU A 779 -38.09 46.88 -1.14
C LEU A 779 -38.53 47.90 -2.21
N ASP A 780 -39.01 49.06 -1.76
CA ASP A 780 -39.34 50.19 -2.64
C ASP A 780 -38.18 50.50 -3.59
N GLY A 781 -38.48 50.56 -4.89
CA GLY A 781 -37.50 50.76 -5.94
C GLY A 781 -36.99 49.48 -6.60
N TRP A 782 -37.39 48.28 -6.15
CA TRP A 782 -36.95 46.98 -6.69
C TRP A 782 -38.11 46.04 -7.06
N MET A 783 -37.86 45.16 -8.02
CA MET A 783 -38.82 44.20 -8.58
C MET A 783 -38.11 42.97 -9.18
N GLY A 784 -38.91 42.03 -9.71
CA GLY A 784 -38.46 40.72 -10.18
C GLY A 784 -38.56 39.65 -9.09
N ALA A 785 -38.60 38.38 -9.47
CA ALA A 785 -38.85 37.26 -8.55
C ALA A 785 -37.77 37.08 -7.46
N LYS A 786 -36.63 37.77 -7.58
CA LYS A 786 -35.52 37.79 -6.61
C LYS A 786 -35.19 39.21 -6.13
N CYS A 787 -36.06 40.19 -6.41
CA CYS A 787 -35.87 41.60 -6.09
C CYS A 787 -34.50 42.13 -6.53
N ASP A 788 -34.17 41.84 -7.79
CA ASP A 788 -32.83 42.01 -8.37
C ASP A 788 -32.80 43.02 -9.53
N ASN A 789 -33.96 43.45 -10.02
CA ASN A 789 -34.10 44.52 -11.01
C ASN A 789 -34.67 45.80 -10.36
N PRO A 790 -34.16 47.01 -10.66
CA PRO A 790 -34.78 48.24 -10.19
C PRO A 790 -36.12 48.51 -10.90
N THR A 791 -37.10 49.08 -10.21
CA THR A 791 -38.38 49.51 -10.83
C THR A 791 -38.14 50.68 -11.78
N THR A 792 -38.76 50.64 -12.96
CA THR A 792 -38.52 51.62 -14.03
C THR A 792 -39.57 52.73 -14.09
N CYS A 793 -40.43 52.85 -13.07
CA CYS A 793 -41.48 53.86 -13.00
C CYS A 793 -40.93 55.30 -12.98
N VAL A 794 -41.07 55.99 -14.11
CA VAL A 794 -40.61 57.37 -14.30
C VAL A 794 -41.73 58.25 -14.85
N GLY A 795 -41.60 59.55 -14.60
CA GLY A 795 -42.49 60.56 -15.15
C GLY A 795 -42.01 61.03 -16.52
N GLN A 796 -42.76 60.70 -17.57
CA GLN A 796 -42.55 61.25 -18.90
C GLN A 796 -43.24 62.61 -19.00
N HIS A 797 -42.45 63.69 -19.04
CA HIS A 797 -42.96 65.05 -19.22
C HIS A 797 -43.54 65.22 -20.62
N TYR A 798 -44.67 65.90 -20.72
CA TYR A 798 -45.30 66.28 -21.99
C TYR A 798 -45.92 67.68 -21.88
N ARG A 799 -46.21 68.30 -23.03
CA ARG A 799 -46.73 69.67 -23.11
C ARG A 799 -47.89 69.73 -24.08
N GLU A 800 -49.05 70.13 -23.60
CA GLU A 800 -50.32 70.12 -24.35
C GLU A 800 -51.02 71.48 -24.33
N VAL A 801 -51.90 71.74 -25.30
CA VAL A 801 -52.87 72.83 -25.20
C VAL A 801 -54.07 72.28 -24.44
N ILE A 802 -54.46 72.94 -23.34
CA ILE A 802 -55.69 72.61 -22.64
C ILE A 802 -56.84 73.28 -23.37
N GLU A 803 -57.88 72.51 -23.66
CA GLU A 803 -59.12 72.94 -24.30
C GLU A 803 -60.32 72.62 -23.39
N ASP A 804 -61.45 73.30 -23.56
CA ASP A 804 -62.74 72.96 -22.94
C ASP A 804 -63.80 72.63 -23.98
N GLU A 805 -64.99 72.21 -23.53
CA GLU A 805 -66.07 71.70 -24.39
C GLU A 805 -66.66 72.79 -25.31
N ASP A 806 -66.44 74.07 -24.98
CA ASP A 806 -66.78 75.24 -25.80
C ASP A 806 -65.61 75.65 -26.74
N GLY A 807 -64.54 74.86 -26.82
CA GLY A 807 -63.39 75.05 -27.73
C GLY A 807 -62.35 76.08 -27.26
N CYS A 808 -62.45 76.61 -26.04
CA CYS A 808 -61.57 77.67 -25.54
C CYS A 808 -60.19 77.10 -25.15
N LYS A 809 -59.11 77.70 -25.66
CA LYS A 809 -57.74 77.12 -25.61
C LYS A 809 -56.80 77.87 -24.66
N SER A 810 -55.86 77.16 -24.03
CA SER A 810 -54.84 77.75 -23.16
C SER A 810 -53.80 78.52 -23.98
N ARG A 811 -53.57 79.81 -23.64
CA ARG A 811 -52.60 80.72 -24.32
C ARG A 811 -51.15 80.22 -24.44
N ARG A 812 -50.76 79.20 -23.68
CA ARG A 812 -49.44 78.56 -23.71
C ARG A 812 -49.61 77.07 -23.48
N LEU A 813 -48.74 76.27 -24.08
CA LEU A 813 -48.63 74.85 -23.75
C LEU A 813 -48.43 74.67 -22.24
N ILE A 814 -49.23 73.81 -21.63
CA ILE A 814 -49.15 73.48 -20.22
C ILE A 814 -48.33 72.21 -20.06
N GLU A 815 -47.32 72.25 -19.21
CA GLU A 815 -46.48 71.08 -18.91
C GLU A 815 -47.13 70.20 -17.84
N ASN A 816 -47.30 68.93 -18.20
CA ASN A 816 -47.82 67.86 -17.36
C ASN A 816 -46.92 66.62 -17.50
N MET A 817 -47.22 65.55 -16.76
CA MET A 817 -46.35 64.37 -16.69
C MET A 817 -47.18 63.09 -16.58
N ARG A 818 -46.93 62.14 -17.48
CA ARG A 818 -47.55 60.81 -17.45
C ARG A 818 -46.59 59.82 -16.79
N CYS A 819 -47.12 58.96 -15.92
CA CYS A 819 -46.32 57.93 -15.26
C CYS A 819 -46.25 56.69 -16.14
N ALA A 820 -45.06 56.18 -16.41
CA ALA A 820 -44.82 55.01 -17.24
C ALA A 820 -43.58 54.24 -16.76
N GLY A 821 -43.61 52.92 -16.93
CA GLY A 821 -42.57 52.01 -16.44
C GLY A 821 -43.15 50.90 -15.57
N GLU A 822 -42.30 49.95 -15.20
CA GLU A 822 -42.66 48.71 -14.52
C GLU A 822 -42.42 48.79 -13.01
N CYS A 823 -43.25 48.04 -12.27
CA CYS A 823 -43.37 48.09 -10.81
C CYS A 823 -43.62 46.70 -10.18
N GLY A 824 -43.30 45.62 -10.89
CA GLY A 824 -43.63 44.26 -10.47
C GLY A 824 -45.13 44.08 -10.23
N ASN A 825 -45.52 43.74 -9.00
CA ASN A 825 -46.92 43.53 -8.59
C ASN A 825 -47.69 44.85 -8.29
N SER A 826 -47.09 46.01 -8.57
CA SER A 826 -47.70 47.33 -8.43
C SER A 826 -47.78 48.06 -9.78
N CYS A 827 -48.49 49.19 -9.80
CA CYS A 827 -48.70 50.03 -10.98
C CYS A 827 -47.91 51.35 -10.85
N CYS A 828 -47.28 51.80 -11.93
CA CYS A 828 -46.62 53.11 -11.97
C CYS A 828 -47.67 54.24 -12.04
N ARG A 829 -47.80 55.05 -10.98
CA ARG A 829 -48.91 56.01 -10.81
C ARG A 829 -48.47 57.40 -10.29
N PRO A 830 -49.31 58.44 -10.48
CA PRO A 830 -49.10 59.78 -9.94
C PRO A 830 -49.06 59.80 -8.39
N GLN A 831 -47.85 59.79 -7.82
CA GLN A 831 -47.66 59.82 -6.36
C GLN A 831 -47.97 61.20 -5.77
N ARG A 832 -47.69 62.27 -6.52
CA ARG A 832 -48.08 63.65 -6.17
C ARG A 832 -48.71 64.33 -7.37
N VAL A 833 -49.90 64.87 -7.17
CA VAL A 833 -50.67 65.64 -8.16
C VAL A 833 -50.95 67.02 -7.57
N ARG A 834 -50.91 68.07 -8.39
CA ARG A 834 -51.18 69.45 -7.99
C ARG A 834 -52.23 70.08 -8.89
N ARG A 835 -53.37 70.46 -8.33
CA ARG A 835 -54.37 71.29 -9.01
C ARG A 835 -53.78 72.62 -9.44
N ARG A 836 -53.96 72.95 -10.72
CA ARG A 836 -53.57 74.22 -11.34
C ARG A 836 -54.77 74.83 -12.02
N LYS A 837 -55.11 76.06 -11.64
CA LYS A 837 -56.06 76.89 -12.39
C LYS A 837 -55.34 77.44 -13.63
N VAL A 838 -55.87 77.15 -14.82
CA VAL A 838 -55.34 77.59 -16.12
C VAL A 838 -56.37 78.50 -16.78
N THR A 839 -55.91 79.66 -17.23
CA THR A 839 -56.76 80.59 -17.99
C THR A 839 -56.82 80.14 -19.45
N LEU A 840 -58.03 79.89 -19.93
CA LEU A 840 -58.36 79.60 -21.32
C LEU A 840 -58.84 80.89 -21.99
N GLN A 841 -58.59 81.04 -23.28
CA GLN A 841 -59.16 82.12 -24.09
C GLN A 841 -60.04 81.52 -25.18
N CYS A 842 -61.23 82.10 -25.32
CA CYS A 842 -62.22 81.76 -26.32
C CYS A 842 -62.06 82.66 -27.55
N GLU A 843 -62.57 82.24 -28.71
CA GLU A 843 -62.47 83.03 -29.96
C GLU A 843 -63.30 84.32 -29.94
N ASP A 844 -64.34 84.38 -29.08
CA ASP A 844 -65.11 85.58 -28.76
C ASP A 844 -64.33 86.65 -27.96
N GLY A 845 -63.06 86.38 -27.63
CA GLY A 845 -62.18 87.24 -26.86
C GLY A 845 -62.31 87.11 -25.34
N THR A 846 -63.29 86.37 -24.83
CA THR A 846 -63.47 86.15 -23.39
C THR A 846 -62.38 85.25 -22.80
N SER A 847 -62.18 85.35 -21.49
CA SER A 847 -61.23 84.52 -20.76
C SER A 847 -61.92 83.72 -19.65
N ARG A 848 -61.79 82.40 -19.73
CA ARG A 848 -62.35 81.43 -18.78
C ARG A 848 -61.24 80.79 -17.97
N SER A 849 -61.58 80.01 -16.94
CA SER A 849 -60.58 79.35 -16.11
C SER A 849 -60.95 77.92 -15.73
N LYS A 850 -60.20 76.95 -16.26
CA LYS A 850 -60.35 75.52 -15.99
C LYS A 850 -59.38 75.11 -14.88
N GLN A 851 -59.80 74.25 -13.96
CA GLN A 851 -58.85 73.54 -13.08
C GLN A 851 -58.41 72.26 -13.78
N ILE A 852 -57.10 72.00 -13.77
CA ILE A 852 -56.52 70.74 -14.22
C ILE A 852 -55.68 70.14 -13.10
N ASP A 853 -55.56 68.82 -13.08
CA ASP A 853 -54.68 68.11 -12.17
C ASP A 853 -53.33 67.81 -12.87
N VAL A 854 -52.24 68.36 -12.32
CA VAL A 854 -50.90 68.29 -12.92
C VAL A 854 -50.00 67.40 -12.07
N THR A 855 -49.55 66.29 -12.63
CA THR A 855 -48.64 65.33 -11.96
C THR A 855 -47.29 65.99 -11.63
N LYS A 856 -46.70 65.64 -10.48
CA LYS A 856 -45.45 66.21 -9.96
C LYS A 856 -44.41 65.15 -9.56
N THR A 857 -44.82 63.98 -9.09
CA THR A 857 -43.97 62.79 -8.97
C THR A 857 -44.75 61.54 -9.37
N CYS A 858 -44.05 60.54 -9.87
CA CYS A 858 -44.55 59.19 -10.13
C CYS A 858 -43.90 58.22 -9.15
N ALA A 859 -44.61 57.17 -8.75
CA ALA A 859 -44.05 56.06 -7.98
C ALA A 859 -44.83 54.78 -8.26
N CYS A 860 -44.26 53.63 -7.86
CA CYS A 860 -45.00 52.39 -7.78
C CYS A 860 -46.02 52.47 -6.65
N GLN A 861 -47.28 52.12 -6.95
CA GLN A 861 -48.39 52.11 -6.01
C GLN A 861 -49.30 50.92 -6.32
N TRP A 862 -50.04 50.43 -5.32
CA TRP A 862 -50.99 49.33 -5.53
C TRP A 862 -51.97 49.64 -6.66
N CYS A 863 -52.21 48.66 -7.54
CA CYS A 863 -53.06 48.82 -8.71
C CYS A 863 -54.54 49.02 -8.34
N GLY A 864 -55.00 48.49 -7.21
CA GLY A 864 -56.43 48.35 -6.93
C GLY A 864 -57.07 47.32 -7.86
N ASP A 865 -58.19 46.76 -7.43
CA ASP A 865 -58.90 45.76 -8.20
C ASP A 865 -59.59 46.38 -9.43
N LEU A 866 -59.46 45.70 -10.56
CA LEU A 866 -60.19 46.03 -11.78
C LEU A 866 -61.61 45.45 -11.68
N THR A 867 -62.61 46.34 -11.64
CA THR A 867 -64.03 46.04 -11.88
C THR A 867 -64.38 46.31 -13.34
#